data_AF-A0A8C3A480-F1
#
_entry.id   AF-A0A8C3A480-F1
#
_cell.length_a   1.000
_cell.length_b   1.000
_cell.length_c   1.000
_cell.angle_alpha   90.00
_cell.angle_beta   90.00
_cell.angle_gamma   90.00
#
_symmetry.space_group_name_H-M   'P 1'
#
loop_
_entity.id
_entity.type
_entity.pdbx_description
1 polymer ?
#
loop_
_entity_poly.entity_id
_entity_poly.type
_entity_poly.pdbx_seq_one_letter_code
_entity_poly.pdbx_strand_id
1 'polypeptide(L)'
;MANGINPSNIGFSTLTMESDKFICIREKVGEQTQVVIIDMADPNTPIRRPISADSAIMNPASKVIALKASKTLQIFNIEMKSKMKAHTMTDDVTFWKWISLNTVALVTDNAVYHWSMEGDSQPVKVFDRHSSLAGCQIINYRTDAKQKWLLLIGISAQQNRVVGAMQLYSVDRKVSQPIEGHAASFAQFKMEGNTEESTLFCFAVRGQAGGKLHIIEVGTPPTGNQPFPKKAVDVFFPPEAQNDFPVAMQISSKQDVVFLITKYGYIHLYDLETGTCIYMNRISGETIFVTAPHEATAGIIGVNRKGQVLSVCVEEENIIPYITNVLQNPDLALRLAVRNNLAGGEELFARKFNNLFAAGNYSEAAKVAANAPKGILRTPDTIRRFQGVPTQPGQTSPLLQYFGILLDQGQLNKFESLELCRPVLQQGRKQLLEKWLKEDKLECSEELGDLVKAVDPTLALSVYLRANVPNKVIQCFAETGQFPKIVLYAKKVGYTPDWIFLLRNVMRINPEQGLQFAQMLVQDEEPLADITQIVDVFMEYNLIQQCTSFLLDALKNNRPSEGPLQTRLLEMNLMHAPQVADAILGNQMFTNYDRAHIAQLCEKAGLLQRALEHYTDLYDIKRAVVHTHLLNPEWLVNFFGSLSVEDSLECLRAMLSANIRQNLQICVQVASKYHEQLTTQSLTELFESFKSFEGLFYFLGSIVNFSQDPEVHFKYIQAACKTGQIKEVERICRESNCYDPERVKNFLKEAKLTDQLPLIIVCDRFDFVHDLVLYLYRNNLQKYIEIYVQKVNPSRLPVVIGGLLDVDCSEDVIKSLILVVRGQFSTDELVAEVEKRNRLKLLLPWLESRIHEGCEEPATHNALAKIYIDSNNNPERFLRENPYYDSRVVGKYCEKRDPHLACVAYERGQCDQELIDVCNENSLFKSLSRYLVRRKDPDLWASVLLESNPFRRPLIDQVVQTALSETQDPEEVSVTVKAFMTADLPNELIELLEKIVLDNSVFSEHRNLQNLLILTAIKADRTRVMEYISRLDNYDAPDIANIAISNELFEEAFAIFKKFDVNTSAVQVLIEHIGNLDRAYEFAERCNEPAVWSQLAKAQLQKDLVKEAIDSYIKADDPSAYMEVVQAADKSGNWEDLVKFLQMARKKARESYVETELIFALAKTNRLAELEEFINGPNNAHIQQVGDRCYDEKMYDAAKLLYNNVSNFGRLASTLVHLGEHNHQGTVRFLFF
;
A
#
# COMPACT_ATOMS: atom_id res chain seq x y z
N MET A 1 -23.09 -7.35 -35.44
CA MET A 1 -22.85 -7.00 -34.02
C MET A 1 -21.37 -6.67 -33.88
N ALA A 2 -21.02 -5.46 -33.42
CA ALA A 2 -19.67 -4.90 -33.55
C ALA A 2 -18.56 -5.73 -32.86
N ASN A 3 -18.88 -6.47 -31.79
CA ASN A 3 -17.88 -7.16 -30.94
C ASN A 3 -17.84 -8.70 -31.10
N GLY A 4 -18.54 -9.25 -32.09
CA GLY A 4 -18.56 -10.71 -32.35
C GLY A 4 -19.14 -11.55 -31.20
N ILE A 5 -20.08 -11.01 -30.43
CA ILE A 5 -20.83 -11.73 -29.39
C ILE A 5 -22.00 -12.47 -30.04
N ASN A 6 -22.23 -13.72 -29.65
CA ASN A 6 -23.32 -14.52 -30.16
C ASN A 6 -24.65 -14.05 -29.54
N PRO A 7 -25.69 -13.76 -30.36
CA PRO A 7 -27.00 -13.32 -29.86
C PRO A 7 -27.62 -14.24 -28.79
N SER A 8 -27.37 -15.55 -28.88
CA SER A 8 -27.88 -16.53 -27.90
C SER A 8 -27.32 -16.34 -26.48
N ASN A 9 -26.15 -15.73 -26.36
CA ASN A 9 -25.50 -15.44 -25.08
C ASN A 9 -25.94 -14.09 -24.49
N ILE A 10 -26.81 -13.34 -25.17
CA ILE A 10 -27.33 -12.05 -24.72
C ILE A 10 -28.62 -12.27 -23.92
N GLY A 11 -28.45 -12.71 -22.68
CA GLY A 11 -29.55 -12.99 -21.77
C GLY A 11 -29.12 -12.92 -20.31
N PHE A 12 -30.11 -12.88 -19.41
CA PHE A 12 -29.88 -12.71 -17.96
C PHE A 12 -28.99 -13.80 -17.34
N SER A 13 -29.02 -15.02 -17.88
CA SER A 13 -28.21 -16.14 -17.37
C SER A 13 -26.74 -16.09 -17.80
N THR A 14 -26.44 -15.44 -18.91
CA THR A 14 -25.12 -15.50 -19.59
C THR A 14 -24.42 -14.14 -19.62
N LEU A 15 -25.15 -13.03 -19.53
CA LEU A 15 -24.61 -11.67 -19.54
C LEU A 15 -24.92 -10.96 -18.21
N THR A 16 -23.87 -10.43 -17.58
CA THR A 16 -23.95 -9.67 -16.33
C THR A 16 -23.35 -8.27 -16.51
N MET A 17 -23.91 -7.30 -15.79
CA MET A 17 -23.48 -5.91 -15.79
C MET A 17 -23.71 -5.33 -14.40
N GLU A 18 -22.65 -5.34 -13.60
CA GLU A 18 -22.70 -4.95 -12.19
C GLU A 18 -22.54 -3.44 -11.99
N SER A 19 -21.86 -2.79 -12.93
CA SER A 19 -21.65 -1.33 -13.01
C SER A 19 -21.65 -0.89 -14.47
N ASP A 20 -21.46 0.41 -14.70
CA ASP A 20 -21.25 0.98 -16.04
C ASP A 20 -19.83 0.79 -16.58
N LYS A 21 -18.94 0.09 -15.84
CA LYS A 21 -17.53 -0.12 -16.20
C LYS A 21 -17.30 -1.39 -17.02
N PHE A 22 -18.02 -2.47 -16.73
CA PHE A 22 -17.79 -3.77 -17.39
C PHE A 22 -19.08 -4.47 -17.76
N ILE A 23 -19.06 -5.11 -18.94
CA ILE A 23 -20.05 -6.11 -19.33
C ILE A 23 -19.33 -7.46 -19.40
N CYS A 24 -19.85 -8.45 -18.68
CA CYS A 24 -19.27 -9.79 -18.63
C CYS A 24 -20.23 -10.79 -19.27
N ILE A 25 -19.77 -11.52 -20.28
CA ILE A 25 -20.55 -12.49 -21.05
C ILE A 25 -19.89 -13.85 -20.95
N ARG A 26 -20.67 -14.88 -20.64
CA ARG A 26 -20.25 -16.27 -20.77
C ARG A 26 -20.67 -16.79 -22.14
N GLU A 27 -19.72 -17.29 -22.91
CA GLU A 27 -19.96 -17.85 -24.23
C GLU A 27 -19.35 -19.25 -24.33
N LYS A 28 -19.98 -20.11 -25.12
CA LYS A 28 -19.38 -21.38 -25.57
C LYS A 28 -19.03 -21.23 -27.05
N VAL A 29 -17.75 -21.37 -27.40
CA VAL A 29 -17.26 -21.32 -28.79
C VAL A 29 -16.69 -22.69 -29.14
N GLY A 30 -17.40 -23.42 -30.00
CA GLY A 30 -17.14 -24.84 -30.20
C GLY A 30 -17.42 -25.63 -28.92
N GLU A 31 -16.46 -26.44 -28.47
CA GLU A 31 -16.54 -27.14 -27.18
C GLU A 31 -15.98 -26.34 -25.99
N GLN A 32 -15.30 -25.22 -26.24
CA GLN A 32 -14.62 -24.45 -25.21
C GLN A 32 -15.54 -23.39 -24.60
N THR A 33 -15.73 -23.44 -23.27
CA THR A 33 -16.38 -22.37 -22.50
C THR A 33 -15.40 -21.24 -22.22
N GLN A 34 -15.82 -20.01 -22.44
CA GLN A 34 -15.03 -18.82 -22.19
C GLN A 34 -15.87 -17.68 -21.59
N VAL A 35 -15.18 -16.75 -20.94
CA VAL A 35 -15.73 -15.51 -20.42
C VAL A 35 -15.17 -14.36 -21.25
N VAL A 36 -16.05 -13.50 -21.73
CA VAL A 36 -15.75 -12.28 -22.48
C VAL A 36 -16.03 -11.09 -21.59
N ILE A 37 -15.02 -10.26 -21.37
CA ILE A 37 -15.11 -9.04 -20.57
C ILE A 37 -14.97 -7.87 -21.52
N ILE A 38 -16.00 -7.04 -21.59
CA ILE A 38 -16.00 -5.77 -22.33
C ILE A 38 -15.76 -4.66 -21.31
N ASP A 39 -14.61 -4.01 -21.42
CA ASP A 39 -14.33 -2.79 -20.67
C ASP A 39 -15.03 -1.62 -21.36
N MET A 40 -15.89 -0.90 -20.65
CA MET A 40 -16.66 0.20 -21.22
C MET A 40 -15.81 1.44 -21.47
N ALA A 41 -14.59 1.51 -20.93
CA ALA A 41 -13.61 2.53 -21.30
C ALA A 41 -12.98 2.24 -22.67
N ASP A 42 -12.82 0.96 -23.05
CA ASP A 42 -12.38 0.53 -24.39
C ASP A 42 -13.25 -0.63 -24.92
N PRO A 43 -14.49 -0.35 -25.37
CA PRO A 43 -15.45 -1.38 -25.74
C PRO A 43 -15.09 -2.09 -27.05
N ASN A 44 -14.11 -1.58 -27.82
CA ASN A 44 -13.72 -2.14 -29.11
C ASN A 44 -12.78 -3.34 -28.97
N THR A 45 -12.14 -3.53 -27.82
CA THR A 45 -11.14 -4.60 -27.59
C THR A 45 -11.59 -5.57 -26.47
N PRO A 46 -12.62 -6.40 -26.70
CA PRO A 46 -13.12 -7.31 -25.68
C PRO A 46 -12.07 -8.37 -25.29
N ILE A 47 -11.87 -8.57 -23.98
CA ILE A 47 -10.93 -9.55 -23.43
C ILE A 47 -11.63 -10.90 -23.34
N ARG A 48 -11.16 -11.89 -24.10
CA ARG A 48 -11.69 -13.27 -24.08
C ARG A 48 -10.77 -14.19 -23.29
N ARG A 49 -11.30 -14.89 -22.28
CA ARG A 49 -10.53 -15.79 -21.41
C ARG A 49 -11.19 -17.17 -21.35
N PRO A 50 -10.44 -18.28 -21.53
CA PRO A 50 -10.98 -19.63 -21.45
C PRO A 50 -11.25 -20.02 -19.99
N ILE A 51 -12.39 -19.58 -19.46
CA ILE A 51 -12.81 -19.81 -18.08
C ILE A 51 -14.11 -20.62 -18.12
N SER A 52 -14.08 -21.79 -17.47
CA SER A 52 -15.28 -22.62 -17.26
C SER A 52 -15.93 -22.24 -15.92
N ALA A 53 -17.11 -21.60 -16.00
CA ALA A 53 -17.88 -21.19 -14.83
C ALA A 53 -19.38 -21.13 -15.15
N ASP A 54 -20.20 -21.48 -14.17
CA ASP A 54 -21.66 -21.43 -14.22
C ASP A 54 -22.19 -20.00 -14.13
N SER A 55 -21.43 -19.11 -13.45
CA SER A 55 -21.73 -17.69 -13.38
C SER A 55 -20.44 -16.88 -13.21
N ALA A 56 -20.45 -15.67 -13.76
CA ALA A 56 -19.33 -14.75 -13.71
C ALA A 56 -19.84 -13.32 -13.55
N ILE A 57 -19.37 -12.61 -12.53
CA ILE A 57 -19.72 -11.20 -12.26
C ILE A 57 -18.45 -10.39 -12.00
N MET A 58 -18.30 -9.29 -12.75
CA MET A 58 -17.18 -8.37 -12.59
C MET A 58 -17.40 -7.45 -11.40
N ASN A 59 -16.31 -7.06 -10.74
CA ASN A 59 -16.33 -6.06 -9.70
C ASN A 59 -16.82 -4.70 -10.27
N PRO A 60 -17.54 -3.87 -9.47
CA PRO A 60 -18.10 -2.63 -9.97
C PRO A 60 -17.05 -1.62 -10.48
N ALA A 61 -15.79 -1.68 -10.04
CA ALA A 61 -14.75 -0.77 -10.54
C ALA A 61 -13.41 -1.42 -10.89
N SER A 62 -12.96 -2.40 -10.11
CA SER A 62 -11.65 -3.03 -10.28
C SER A 62 -11.68 -4.18 -11.29
N LYS A 63 -10.52 -4.57 -11.84
CA LYS A 63 -10.38 -5.74 -12.73
C LYS A 63 -10.36 -7.07 -11.94
N VAL A 64 -11.31 -7.23 -11.03
CA VAL A 64 -11.53 -8.42 -10.23
C VAL A 64 -12.83 -9.09 -10.70
N ILE A 65 -12.80 -10.41 -10.86
CA ILE A 65 -13.95 -11.21 -11.27
C ILE A 65 -14.32 -12.19 -10.16
N ALA A 66 -15.61 -12.36 -9.90
CA ALA A 66 -16.09 -13.49 -9.11
C ALA A 66 -16.65 -14.56 -10.05
N LEU A 67 -16.20 -15.80 -9.88
CA LEU A 67 -16.56 -16.98 -10.66
C LEU A 67 -17.24 -18.03 -9.77
N LYS A 68 -18.37 -18.58 -10.24
CA LYS A 68 -19.07 -19.68 -9.59
C LYS A 68 -18.90 -20.94 -10.46
N ALA A 69 -18.35 -22.00 -9.88
CA ALA A 69 -18.25 -23.33 -10.49
C ALA A 69 -18.91 -24.33 -9.54
N SER A 70 -20.15 -24.74 -9.86
CA SER A 70 -21.04 -25.48 -8.98
C SER A 70 -21.15 -24.78 -7.61
N LYS A 71 -20.83 -25.47 -6.52
CA LYS A 71 -20.85 -24.91 -5.15
C LYS A 71 -19.59 -24.12 -4.78
N THR A 72 -18.57 -24.10 -5.63
CA THR A 72 -17.29 -23.43 -5.36
C THR A 72 -17.29 -22.03 -5.95
N LEU A 73 -17.14 -21.03 -5.09
CA LEU A 73 -17.02 -19.62 -5.45
C LEU A 73 -15.55 -19.22 -5.41
N GLN A 74 -15.12 -18.43 -6.39
CA GLN A 74 -13.76 -17.94 -6.50
C GLN A 74 -13.76 -16.45 -6.83
N ILE A 75 -12.94 -15.67 -6.13
CA ILE A 75 -12.64 -14.29 -6.49
C ILE A 75 -11.23 -14.29 -7.09
N PHE A 76 -11.12 -13.80 -8.31
CA PHE A 76 -9.92 -13.88 -9.13
C PHE A 76 -9.54 -12.49 -9.64
N ASN A 77 -8.27 -12.13 -9.55
CA ASN A 77 -7.75 -10.89 -10.10
C ASN A 77 -7.35 -11.13 -11.57
N ILE A 78 -8.05 -10.48 -12.50
CA ILE A 78 -7.83 -10.67 -13.95
C ILE A 78 -6.47 -10.13 -14.39
N GLU A 79 -5.99 -9.06 -13.76
CA GLU A 79 -4.77 -8.37 -14.14
C GLU A 79 -3.54 -9.13 -13.64
N MET A 80 -3.54 -9.52 -12.37
CA MET A 80 -2.46 -10.30 -11.76
C MET A 80 -2.51 -11.79 -12.11
N LYS A 81 -3.60 -12.25 -12.76
CA LYS A 81 -3.87 -13.67 -13.05
C LYS A 81 -3.79 -14.57 -11.80
N SER A 82 -4.14 -14.03 -10.64
CA SER A 82 -4.03 -14.72 -9.35
C SER A 82 -5.40 -14.90 -8.72
N LYS A 83 -5.59 -16.05 -8.06
CA LYS A 83 -6.78 -16.32 -7.25
C LYS A 83 -6.64 -15.55 -5.94
N MET A 84 -7.59 -14.66 -5.65
CA MET A 84 -7.61 -13.88 -4.41
C MET A 84 -8.24 -14.69 -3.28
N LYS A 85 -9.45 -15.23 -3.50
CA LYS A 85 -10.19 -15.99 -2.50
C LYS A 85 -10.96 -17.13 -3.14
N ALA A 86 -11.22 -18.18 -2.36
CA ALA A 86 -12.13 -19.24 -2.74
C ALA A 86 -12.92 -19.71 -1.53
N HIS A 87 -14.17 -20.09 -1.75
CA HIS A 87 -15.03 -20.66 -0.72
C HIS A 87 -16.02 -21.64 -1.33
N THR A 88 -16.19 -22.80 -0.71
CA THR A 88 -17.18 -23.80 -1.13
C THR A 88 -18.39 -23.71 -0.22
N MET A 89 -19.53 -23.31 -0.78
CA MET A 89 -20.79 -23.19 -0.04
C MET A 89 -21.39 -24.58 0.24
N THR A 90 -22.12 -24.70 1.36
CA THR A 90 -22.87 -25.93 1.70
C THR A 90 -24.06 -26.13 0.77
N ASP A 91 -24.82 -25.05 0.59
CA ASP A 91 -26.00 -24.94 -0.26
C ASP A 91 -25.64 -24.25 -1.58
N ASP A 92 -26.38 -24.53 -2.64
CA ASP A 92 -26.11 -23.89 -3.93
C ASP A 92 -26.50 -22.39 -3.90
N VAL A 93 -25.67 -21.56 -4.54
CA VAL A 93 -25.91 -20.12 -4.62
C VAL A 93 -26.81 -19.83 -5.81
N THR A 94 -28.08 -19.59 -5.53
CA THR A 94 -29.11 -19.34 -6.56
C THR A 94 -28.96 -17.98 -7.24
N PHE A 95 -28.49 -16.98 -6.50
CA PHE A 95 -28.24 -15.63 -7.01
C PHE A 95 -27.10 -14.98 -6.24
N TRP A 96 -26.36 -14.10 -6.91
CA TRP A 96 -25.28 -13.35 -6.30
C TRP A 96 -25.03 -12.05 -7.05
N LYS A 97 -24.51 -11.06 -6.34
CA LYS A 97 -24.33 -9.71 -6.86
C LYS A 97 -23.25 -8.97 -6.08
N TRP A 98 -22.49 -8.09 -6.74
CA TRP A 98 -21.67 -7.11 -6.03
C TRP A 98 -22.57 -6.03 -5.42
N ILE A 99 -22.49 -5.85 -4.10
CA ILE A 99 -23.25 -4.81 -3.40
C ILE A 99 -22.40 -3.58 -3.09
N SER A 100 -21.08 -3.72 -3.15
CA SER A 100 -20.11 -2.65 -2.99
C SER A 100 -18.83 -3.00 -3.76
N LEU A 101 -17.84 -2.10 -3.73
CA LEU A 101 -16.53 -2.33 -4.35
C LEU A 101 -15.78 -3.53 -3.79
N ASN A 102 -16.09 -3.97 -2.57
CA ASN A 102 -15.36 -5.03 -1.89
C ASN A 102 -16.22 -6.15 -1.32
N THR A 103 -17.54 -6.14 -1.55
CA THR A 103 -18.46 -7.13 -0.96
C THR A 103 -19.38 -7.74 -2.01
N VAL A 104 -19.42 -9.06 -2.03
CA VAL A 104 -20.35 -9.87 -2.84
C VAL A 104 -21.45 -10.40 -1.94
N ALA A 105 -22.71 -10.18 -2.33
CA ALA A 105 -23.85 -10.83 -1.70
C ALA A 105 -24.12 -12.18 -2.37
N LEU A 106 -24.37 -13.20 -1.56
CA LEU A 106 -24.69 -14.57 -1.98
C LEU A 106 -26.07 -14.94 -1.45
N VAL A 107 -26.93 -15.46 -2.30
CA VAL A 107 -28.29 -15.85 -1.96
C VAL A 107 -28.46 -17.34 -2.21
N THR A 108 -28.71 -18.09 -1.15
CA THR A 108 -29.08 -19.51 -1.22
C THR A 108 -30.61 -19.65 -1.19
N ASP A 109 -31.10 -20.87 -1.24
CA ASP A 109 -32.54 -21.11 -1.06
C ASP A 109 -33.05 -20.73 0.33
N ASN A 110 -32.15 -20.71 1.32
CA ASN A 110 -32.50 -20.55 2.73
C ASN A 110 -32.08 -19.20 3.32
N ALA A 111 -30.98 -18.60 2.85
CA ALA A 111 -30.40 -17.42 3.50
C ALA A 111 -29.60 -16.52 2.54
N VAL A 112 -29.32 -15.30 3.02
CA VAL A 112 -28.45 -14.33 2.34
C VAL A 112 -27.17 -14.13 3.13
N TYR A 113 -26.04 -14.14 2.44
CA TYR A 113 -24.70 -13.98 2.98
C TYR A 113 -23.99 -12.80 2.33
N HIS A 114 -23.08 -12.15 3.06
CA HIS A 114 -22.14 -11.16 2.54
C HIS A 114 -20.73 -11.71 2.63
N TRP A 115 -20.01 -11.65 1.52
CA TRP A 115 -18.64 -12.13 1.42
C TRP A 115 -17.74 -11.00 0.96
N SER A 116 -16.85 -10.55 1.86
CA SER A 116 -15.85 -9.54 1.52
C SER A 116 -14.73 -10.14 0.67
N MET A 117 -14.28 -9.41 -0.33
CA MET A 117 -13.10 -9.75 -1.12
C MET A 117 -11.79 -9.48 -0.39
N GLU A 118 -11.83 -8.76 0.74
CA GLU A 118 -10.66 -8.41 1.56
C GLU A 118 -10.41 -9.45 2.66
N GLY A 119 -9.13 -9.66 2.96
CA GLY A 119 -8.63 -10.61 3.98
C GLY A 119 -9.13 -12.05 3.79
N ASP A 120 -9.03 -12.87 4.84
CA ASP A 120 -9.43 -14.29 4.82
C ASP A 120 -10.86 -14.55 5.31
N SER A 121 -11.69 -13.50 5.35
CA SER A 121 -13.08 -13.59 5.81
C SER A 121 -13.92 -14.57 4.97
N GLN A 122 -14.65 -15.46 5.63
CA GLN A 122 -15.63 -16.35 4.98
C GLN A 122 -16.96 -15.63 4.76
N PRO A 123 -17.86 -16.13 3.88
CA PRO A 123 -19.20 -15.59 3.73
C PRO A 123 -19.97 -15.56 5.06
N VAL A 124 -20.41 -14.37 5.47
CA VAL A 124 -21.15 -14.16 6.72
C VAL A 124 -22.64 -14.12 6.44
N LYS A 125 -23.40 -14.99 7.11
CA LYS A 125 -24.87 -14.98 7.03
C LYS A 125 -25.42 -13.68 7.61
N VAL A 126 -26.32 -13.02 6.87
CA VAL A 126 -26.91 -11.73 7.27
C VAL A 126 -28.36 -11.88 7.72
N PHE A 127 -29.17 -12.64 6.98
CA PHE A 127 -30.54 -12.98 7.35
C PHE A 127 -31.05 -14.22 6.62
N ASP A 128 -32.12 -14.83 7.15
CA ASP A 128 -32.83 -15.94 6.55
C ASP A 128 -33.87 -15.48 5.53
N ARG A 129 -33.98 -16.19 4.40
CA ARG A 129 -34.95 -15.90 3.34
C ARG A 129 -36.37 -16.13 3.86
N HIS A 130 -37.22 -15.13 3.70
CA HIS A 130 -38.60 -15.18 4.16
C HIS A 130 -39.43 -16.17 3.33
N SER A 131 -40.41 -16.82 3.95
CA SER A 131 -41.25 -17.84 3.31
C SER A 131 -42.01 -17.34 2.09
N SER A 132 -42.34 -16.04 2.04
CA SER A 132 -42.98 -15.41 0.88
C SER A 132 -42.11 -15.41 -0.39
N LEU A 133 -40.80 -15.60 -0.27
CA LEU A 133 -39.89 -15.71 -1.39
C LEU A 133 -39.63 -17.18 -1.78
N ALA A 134 -40.18 -18.17 -1.08
CA ALA A 134 -39.96 -19.59 -1.40
C ALA A 134 -40.45 -19.92 -2.82
N GLY A 135 -39.61 -20.58 -3.62
CA GLY A 135 -39.91 -20.90 -5.03
C GLY A 135 -39.88 -19.71 -6.00
N CYS A 136 -39.58 -18.49 -5.54
CA CYS A 136 -39.37 -17.35 -6.44
C CYS A 136 -38.00 -17.41 -7.13
N GLN A 137 -37.96 -16.97 -8.39
CA GLN A 137 -36.72 -16.67 -9.09
C GLN A 137 -36.17 -15.35 -8.55
N ILE A 138 -35.00 -15.39 -7.90
CA ILE A 138 -34.35 -14.18 -7.42
C ILE A 138 -33.82 -13.37 -8.61
N ILE A 139 -34.20 -12.10 -8.67
CA ILE A 139 -33.83 -11.19 -9.76
C ILE A 139 -32.90 -10.07 -9.32
N ASN A 140 -32.92 -9.71 -8.03
CA ASN A 140 -32.07 -8.65 -7.54
C ASN A 140 -31.85 -8.72 -6.02
N TYR A 141 -30.77 -8.11 -5.59
CA TYR A 141 -30.46 -7.84 -4.19
C TYR A 141 -29.85 -6.44 -4.07
N ARG A 142 -30.34 -5.63 -3.14
CA ARG A 142 -29.88 -4.25 -2.93
C ARG A 142 -29.68 -3.93 -1.46
N THR A 143 -28.84 -2.96 -1.21
CA THR A 143 -28.62 -2.39 0.12
C THR A 143 -28.74 -0.87 0.05
N ASP A 144 -29.00 -0.23 1.18
CA ASP A 144 -28.77 1.21 1.30
C ASP A 144 -27.26 1.51 1.39
N ALA A 145 -26.91 2.80 1.31
CA ALA A 145 -25.52 3.26 1.36
C ALA A 145 -24.79 2.85 2.66
N LYS A 146 -25.49 2.78 3.80
CA LYS A 146 -24.91 2.38 5.09
C LYS A 146 -24.98 0.86 5.34
N GLN A 147 -25.54 0.09 4.40
CA GLN A 147 -25.78 -1.35 4.50
C GLN A 147 -26.54 -1.76 5.78
N LYS A 148 -27.43 -0.90 6.26
CA LYS A 148 -28.33 -1.13 7.40
C LYS A 148 -29.69 -1.68 6.97
N TRP A 149 -30.07 -1.45 5.72
CA TRP A 149 -31.27 -1.95 5.09
C TRP A 149 -30.90 -2.81 3.90
N LEU A 150 -31.43 -4.02 3.88
CA LEU A 150 -31.14 -5.03 2.87
C LEU A 150 -32.43 -5.45 2.21
N LEU A 151 -32.41 -5.62 0.90
CA LEU A 151 -33.59 -5.93 0.11
C LEU A 151 -33.31 -7.08 -0.84
N LEU A 152 -34.06 -8.17 -0.68
CA LEU A 152 -34.06 -9.28 -1.62
C LEU A 152 -35.34 -9.22 -2.48
N ILE A 153 -35.21 -9.36 -3.80
CA ILE A 153 -36.33 -9.30 -4.74
C ILE A 153 -36.38 -10.60 -5.55
N GLY A 154 -37.53 -11.27 -5.51
CA GLY A 154 -37.84 -12.43 -6.33
C GLY A 154 -39.14 -12.25 -7.11
N ILE A 155 -39.27 -12.98 -8.21
CA ILE A 155 -40.50 -13.03 -9.00
C ILE A 155 -40.99 -14.47 -9.16
N SER A 156 -42.30 -14.65 -9.26
CA SER A 156 -42.92 -15.94 -9.56
C SER A 156 -44.09 -15.76 -10.53
N ALA A 157 -44.35 -16.76 -11.35
CA ALA A 157 -45.52 -16.77 -12.23
C ALA A 157 -46.74 -17.28 -11.45
N GLN A 158 -47.73 -16.42 -11.23
CA GLN A 158 -48.99 -16.78 -10.57
C GLN A 158 -50.16 -16.28 -11.41
N GLN A 159 -51.11 -17.16 -11.76
CA GLN A 159 -52.33 -16.81 -12.50
C GLN A 159 -52.06 -15.95 -13.77
N ASN A 160 -51.12 -16.39 -14.62
CA ASN A 160 -50.69 -15.69 -15.85
C ASN A 160 -50.12 -14.27 -15.66
N ARG A 161 -49.77 -13.88 -14.42
CA ARG A 161 -49.05 -12.64 -14.11
C ARG A 161 -47.74 -12.95 -13.39
N VAL A 162 -46.77 -12.05 -13.54
CA VAL A 162 -45.53 -12.10 -12.77
C VAL A 162 -45.78 -11.35 -11.47
N VAL A 163 -45.74 -12.05 -10.34
CA VAL A 163 -45.87 -11.45 -9.00
C VAL A 163 -44.48 -11.23 -8.43
N GLY A 164 -44.20 -10.01 -8.00
CA GLY A 164 -42.94 -9.63 -7.36
C GLY A 164 -43.03 -9.72 -5.84
N ALA A 165 -42.14 -10.48 -5.22
CA ALA A 165 -42.03 -10.65 -3.78
C ALA A 165 -40.69 -10.09 -3.30
N MET A 166 -40.75 -9.14 -2.37
CA MET A 166 -39.57 -8.51 -1.77
C MET A 166 -39.49 -8.82 -0.27
N GLN A 167 -38.28 -8.93 0.24
CA GLN A 167 -37.99 -9.01 1.66
C GLN A 167 -37.10 -7.84 2.04
N LEU A 168 -37.64 -6.89 2.79
CA LEU A 168 -36.90 -5.76 3.36
C LEU A 168 -36.46 -6.11 4.77
N TYR A 169 -35.16 -6.24 4.98
CA TYR A 169 -34.54 -6.58 6.26
C TYR A 169 -33.81 -5.38 6.87
N SER A 170 -34.02 -5.16 8.16
CA SER A 170 -33.30 -4.17 8.96
C SER A 170 -32.21 -4.85 9.77
N VAL A 171 -30.94 -4.48 9.54
CA VAL A 171 -29.79 -5.04 10.27
C VAL A 171 -29.82 -4.65 11.74
N ASP A 172 -30.15 -3.40 12.05
CA ASP A 172 -30.15 -2.90 13.43
C ASP A 172 -31.31 -3.49 14.26
N ARG A 173 -32.49 -3.61 13.65
CA ARG A 173 -33.67 -4.19 14.32
C ARG A 173 -33.74 -5.71 14.22
N LYS A 174 -32.95 -6.34 13.34
CA LYS A 174 -32.96 -7.78 13.04
C LYS A 174 -34.34 -8.34 12.66
N VAL A 175 -35.13 -7.57 11.92
CA VAL A 175 -36.48 -7.93 11.47
C VAL A 175 -36.61 -7.85 9.96
N SER A 176 -37.38 -8.77 9.38
CA SER A 176 -37.76 -8.78 7.96
C SER A 176 -39.21 -8.37 7.78
N GLN A 177 -39.50 -7.61 6.73
CA GLN A 177 -40.84 -7.28 6.29
C GLN A 177 -41.04 -7.77 4.84
N PRO A 178 -42.03 -8.64 4.57
CA PRO A 178 -42.41 -9.01 3.22
C PRO A 178 -43.21 -7.88 2.56
N ILE A 179 -42.87 -7.54 1.32
CA ILE A 179 -43.50 -6.48 0.53
C ILE A 179 -43.73 -6.99 -0.89
N GLU A 180 -44.91 -6.75 -1.47
CA GLU A 180 -45.14 -7.03 -2.89
C GLU A 180 -44.50 -5.91 -3.73
N GLY A 181 -43.55 -6.26 -4.60
CA GLY A 181 -42.86 -5.31 -5.46
C GLY A 181 -41.98 -5.96 -6.51
N HIS A 182 -41.89 -5.31 -7.67
CA HIS A 182 -41.16 -5.82 -8.83
C HIS A 182 -39.76 -5.22 -8.96
N ALA A 183 -39.63 -3.92 -8.70
CA ALA A 183 -38.36 -3.21 -8.80
C ALA A 183 -38.26 -2.17 -7.68
N ALA A 184 -37.06 -1.97 -7.14
CA ALA A 184 -36.86 -1.05 -6.03
C ALA A 184 -35.42 -0.51 -5.98
N SER A 185 -35.23 0.58 -5.25
CA SER A 185 -33.93 1.17 -4.95
C SER A 185 -33.98 1.95 -3.64
N PHE A 186 -32.82 2.10 -3.01
CA PHE A 186 -32.62 3.04 -1.92
C PHE A 186 -32.08 4.37 -2.45
N ALA A 187 -32.33 5.45 -1.71
CA ALA A 187 -31.76 6.78 -1.96
C ALA A 187 -31.50 7.49 -0.63
N GLN A 188 -30.49 8.35 -0.62
CA GLN A 188 -30.34 9.35 0.44
C GLN A 188 -30.91 10.65 -0.07
N PHE A 189 -31.78 11.29 0.72
CA PHE A 189 -32.48 12.50 0.32
C PHE A 189 -32.54 13.49 1.48
N LYS A 190 -32.05 14.70 1.26
CA LYS A 190 -32.14 15.78 2.25
C LYS A 190 -33.40 16.60 2.02
N MET A 191 -34.37 16.46 2.93
CA MET A 191 -35.59 17.25 2.89
C MET A 191 -35.32 18.74 3.15
N GLU A 192 -36.20 19.60 2.63
CA GLU A 192 -36.17 21.04 2.92
C GLU A 192 -36.28 21.30 4.43
N GLY A 193 -35.32 22.05 4.98
CA GLY A 193 -35.28 22.38 6.41
C GLY A 193 -34.70 21.31 7.33
N ASN A 194 -34.41 20.10 6.83
CA ASN A 194 -33.70 19.08 7.58
C ASN A 194 -32.18 19.34 7.58
N THR A 195 -31.50 18.94 8.66
CA THR A 195 -30.04 19.06 8.76
C THR A 195 -29.33 17.86 8.13
N GLU A 196 -29.85 16.65 8.38
CA GLU A 196 -29.30 15.37 7.93
C GLU A 196 -30.10 14.77 6.76
N GLU A 197 -29.53 13.80 6.07
CA GLU A 197 -30.19 13.04 5.00
C GLU A 197 -31.14 11.97 5.56
N SER A 198 -32.30 11.82 4.91
CA SER A 198 -33.25 10.73 5.14
C SER A 198 -32.94 9.58 4.19
N THR A 199 -32.93 8.35 4.73
CA THR A 199 -32.79 7.14 3.91
C THR A 199 -34.16 6.72 3.39
N LEU A 200 -34.36 6.86 2.08
CA LEU A 200 -35.59 6.52 1.39
C LEU A 200 -35.50 5.14 0.75
N PHE A 201 -36.56 4.37 0.88
CA PHE A 201 -36.83 3.14 0.16
C PHE A 201 -37.94 3.39 -0.86
N CYS A 202 -37.59 3.26 -2.13
CA CYS A 202 -38.49 3.44 -3.26
C CYS A 202 -38.73 2.09 -3.93
N PHE A 203 -39.99 1.74 -4.18
CA PHE A 203 -40.33 0.51 -4.91
C PHE A 203 -41.54 0.68 -5.80
N ALA A 204 -41.52 -0.01 -6.93
CA ALA A 204 -42.60 -0.05 -7.91
C ALA A 204 -43.15 -1.46 -8.04
N VAL A 205 -44.46 -1.54 -8.17
CA VAL A 205 -45.20 -2.79 -8.27
C VAL A 205 -46.33 -2.66 -9.27
N ARG A 206 -46.62 -3.73 -10.01
CA ARG A 206 -47.89 -3.88 -10.73
C ARG A 206 -48.68 -5.03 -10.11
N GLY A 207 -49.32 -4.73 -8.99
CA GLY A 207 -50.05 -5.70 -8.19
C GLY A 207 -51.56 -5.73 -8.49
N GLN A 208 -52.36 -6.21 -7.53
CA GLN A 208 -53.82 -6.19 -7.66
C GLN A 208 -54.40 -4.77 -7.71
N ALA A 209 -53.76 -3.80 -7.06
CA ALA A 209 -54.14 -2.38 -7.05
C ALA A 209 -53.62 -1.60 -8.28
N GLY A 210 -53.17 -2.30 -9.33
CA GLY A 210 -52.56 -1.71 -10.51
C GLY A 210 -51.08 -1.38 -10.32
N GLY A 211 -50.56 -0.52 -11.21
CA GLY A 211 -49.19 0.00 -11.14
C GLY A 211 -49.07 1.08 -10.07
N LYS A 212 -48.22 0.88 -9.06
CA LYS A 212 -47.92 1.86 -8.01
C LYS A 212 -46.42 2.04 -7.83
N LEU A 213 -46.00 3.26 -7.51
CA LEU A 213 -44.67 3.63 -7.04
C LEU A 213 -44.82 4.16 -5.61
N HIS A 214 -44.06 3.59 -4.70
CA HIS A 214 -44.03 3.95 -3.29
C HIS A 214 -42.68 4.53 -2.92
N ILE A 215 -42.68 5.63 -2.18
CA ILE A 215 -41.46 6.28 -1.66
C ILE A 215 -41.68 6.48 -0.16
N ILE A 216 -40.89 5.79 0.65
CA ILE A 216 -41.00 5.81 2.12
C ILE A 216 -39.64 5.98 2.77
N GLU A 217 -39.58 6.68 3.90
CA GLU A 217 -38.39 6.67 4.73
C GLU A 217 -38.31 5.39 5.56
N VAL A 218 -37.10 4.84 5.67
CA VAL A 218 -36.82 3.61 6.41
C VAL A 218 -35.91 3.90 7.59
N GLY A 219 -36.31 3.42 8.77
CA GLY A 219 -35.58 3.65 10.02
C GLY A 219 -36.18 4.76 10.86
N THR A 220 -35.43 5.17 11.88
CA THR A 220 -35.79 6.30 12.74
C THR A 220 -35.12 7.55 12.15
N PRO A 221 -35.86 8.65 11.92
CA PRO A 221 -35.26 9.90 11.44
C PRO A 221 -34.14 10.38 12.37
N PRO A 222 -33.05 10.96 11.83
CA PRO A 222 -32.01 11.59 12.64
C PRO A 222 -32.55 12.66 13.59
N THR A 223 -31.90 12.86 14.75
CA THR A 223 -32.32 13.85 15.75
C THR A 223 -32.35 15.26 15.14
N GLY A 224 -33.50 15.92 15.16
CA GLY A 224 -33.69 17.25 14.58
C GLY A 224 -34.29 17.25 13.16
N ASN A 225 -34.42 16.09 12.51
CA ASN A 225 -35.08 15.97 11.21
C ASN A 225 -36.60 15.77 11.35
N GLN A 226 -37.35 16.33 10.40
CA GLN A 226 -38.74 15.93 10.14
C GLN A 226 -38.77 14.63 9.33
N PRO A 227 -39.69 13.69 9.64
CA PRO A 227 -39.81 12.45 8.87
C PRO A 227 -40.35 12.71 7.46
N PHE A 228 -39.90 11.90 6.50
CA PHE A 228 -40.38 11.97 5.13
C PHE A 228 -41.82 11.44 5.02
N PRO A 229 -42.76 12.23 4.45
CA PRO A 229 -44.14 11.78 4.28
C PRO A 229 -44.22 10.71 3.17
N LYS A 230 -44.70 9.51 3.52
CA LYS A 230 -44.93 8.41 2.57
C LYS A 230 -45.67 8.88 1.32
N LYS A 231 -45.10 8.60 0.15
CA LYS A 231 -45.73 8.82 -1.16
C LYS A 231 -46.16 7.51 -1.78
N ALA A 232 -47.31 7.55 -2.44
CA ALA A 232 -47.85 6.46 -3.24
C ALA A 232 -48.50 7.08 -4.48
N VAL A 233 -47.91 6.81 -5.64
CA VAL A 233 -48.32 7.39 -6.94
C VAL A 233 -48.54 6.29 -7.96
N ASP A 234 -49.32 6.59 -8.99
CA ASP A 234 -49.69 5.60 -10.00
C ASP A 234 -48.62 5.50 -11.08
N VAL A 235 -48.24 4.26 -11.41
CA VAL A 235 -47.37 3.97 -12.56
C VAL A 235 -48.28 3.65 -13.74
N PHE A 236 -48.25 4.51 -14.74
CA PHE A 236 -49.07 4.35 -15.93
C PHE A 236 -48.56 3.18 -16.80
N PHE A 237 -49.48 2.35 -17.29
CA PHE A 237 -49.19 1.34 -18.32
C PHE A 237 -50.21 1.52 -19.45
N PRO A 238 -49.77 1.66 -20.72
CA PRO A 238 -50.70 1.83 -21.82
C PRO A 238 -51.56 0.57 -22.03
N PRO A 239 -52.78 0.68 -22.60
CA PRO A 239 -53.68 -0.45 -22.80
C PRO A 239 -53.09 -1.61 -23.62
N GLU A 240 -52.15 -1.30 -24.51
CA GLU A 240 -51.41 -2.26 -25.34
C GLU A 240 -50.40 -3.11 -24.53
N ALA A 241 -50.01 -2.64 -23.34
CA ALA A 241 -49.00 -3.22 -22.47
C ALA A 241 -49.63 -3.94 -21.26
N GLN A 242 -50.60 -4.84 -21.50
CA GLN A 242 -51.37 -5.51 -20.44
C GLN A 242 -50.51 -6.37 -19.49
N ASN A 243 -49.50 -7.06 -20.03
CA ASN A 243 -48.60 -7.95 -19.28
C ASN A 243 -47.26 -7.28 -18.93
N ASP A 244 -47.14 -5.97 -19.11
CA ASP A 244 -45.92 -5.23 -18.79
C ASP A 244 -45.81 -5.01 -17.27
N PHE A 245 -44.61 -4.89 -16.73
CA PHE A 245 -44.39 -4.66 -15.30
C PHE A 245 -43.02 -4.03 -15.08
N PRO A 246 -42.78 -3.38 -13.93
CA PRO A 246 -41.47 -2.80 -13.62
C PRO A 246 -40.39 -3.89 -13.56
N VAL A 247 -39.23 -3.67 -14.17
CA VAL A 247 -38.12 -4.64 -14.19
C VAL A 247 -36.89 -4.09 -13.47
N ALA A 248 -36.60 -2.82 -13.68
CA ALA A 248 -35.44 -2.18 -13.08
C ALA A 248 -35.77 -0.77 -12.59
N MET A 249 -35.16 -0.39 -11.48
CA MET A 249 -35.27 0.94 -10.90
C MET A 249 -33.86 1.43 -10.55
N GLN A 250 -33.56 2.67 -10.88
CA GLN A 250 -32.38 3.39 -10.39
C GLN A 250 -32.79 4.78 -9.94
N ILE A 251 -32.08 5.34 -8.98
CA ILE A 251 -32.36 6.70 -8.49
C ILE A 251 -31.09 7.51 -8.69
N SER A 252 -31.24 8.68 -9.30
CA SER A 252 -30.19 9.67 -9.33
C SER A 252 -30.25 10.49 -8.06
N SER A 253 -29.20 10.41 -7.23
CA SER A 253 -29.02 11.30 -6.09
C SER A 253 -28.59 12.71 -6.51
N LYS A 254 -28.17 12.92 -7.77
CA LYS A 254 -27.72 14.25 -8.25
C LYS A 254 -28.91 15.14 -8.59
N GLN A 255 -29.91 14.58 -9.27
CA GLN A 255 -31.12 15.31 -9.68
C GLN A 255 -32.37 14.91 -8.88
N ASP A 256 -32.25 13.95 -7.96
CA ASP A 256 -33.34 13.40 -7.15
C ASP A 256 -34.51 12.89 -8.03
N VAL A 257 -34.16 12.09 -9.06
CA VAL A 257 -35.11 11.51 -10.02
C VAL A 257 -35.02 9.99 -10.01
N VAL A 258 -36.17 9.33 -10.02
CA VAL A 258 -36.33 7.87 -10.12
C VAL A 258 -36.46 7.48 -11.60
N PHE A 259 -35.56 6.65 -12.08
CA PHE A 259 -35.63 5.97 -13.36
C PHE A 259 -36.30 4.61 -13.17
N LEU A 260 -37.36 4.34 -13.90
CA LEU A 260 -38.07 3.07 -13.88
C LEU A 260 -38.17 2.48 -15.29
N ILE A 261 -37.61 1.29 -15.49
CA ILE A 261 -37.71 0.55 -16.75
C ILE A 261 -38.71 -0.59 -16.61
N THR A 262 -39.58 -0.74 -17.61
CA THR A 262 -40.56 -1.84 -17.68
C THR A 262 -40.08 -2.98 -18.58
N LYS A 263 -40.75 -4.13 -18.48
CA LYS A 263 -40.48 -5.34 -19.26
C LYS A 263 -40.53 -5.10 -20.77
N TYR A 264 -41.44 -4.25 -21.24
CA TYR A 264 -41.63 -3.94 -22.66
C TYR A 264 -40.71 -2.82 -23.18
N GLY A 265 -39.80 -2.32 -22.32
CA GLY A 265 -38.81 -1.31 -22.69
C GLY A 265 -39.31 0.13 -22.59
N TYR A 266 -40.34 0.40 -21.78
CA TYR A 266 -40.69 1.77 -21.39
C TYR A 266 -39.75 2.27 -20.30
N ILE A 267 -39.37 3.55 -20.39
CA ILE A 267 -38.70 4.30 -19.33
C ILE A 267 -39.70 5.29 -18.75
N HIS A 268 -39.69 5.42 -17.43
CA HIS A 268 -40.41 6.45 -16.70
C HIS A 268 -39.43 7.23 -15.82
N LEU A 269 -39.63 8.54 -15.73
CA LEU A 269 -38.94 9.41 -14.80
C LEU A 269 -39.94 9.94 -13.77
N TYR A 270 -39.63 9.81 -12.48
CA TYR A 270 -40.42 10.38 -11.39
C TYR A 270 -39.56 11.27 -10.50
N ASP A 271 -40.11 12.36 -9.99
CA ASP A 271 -39.47 13.12 -8.91
C ASP A 271 -39.44 12.30 -7.63
N LEU A 272 -38.29 12.24 -6.95
CA LEU A 272 -38.11 11.46 -5.73
C LEU A 272 -38.86 12.05 -4.52
N GLU A 273 -39.03 13.36 -4.45
CA GLU A 273 -39.65 14.03 -3.29
C GLU A 273 -41.18 13.90 -3.29
N THR A 274 -41.80 14.04 -4.47
CA THR A 274 -43.27 14.03 -4.61
C THR A 274 -43.82 12.75 -5.24
N GLY A 275 -43.00 12.02 -6.01
CA GLY A 275 -43.46 10.93 -6.88
C GLY A 275 -44.10 11.42 -8.17
N THR A 276 -44.01 12.70 -8.52
CA THR A 276 -44.63 13.22 -9.76
C THR A 276 -43.97 12.62 -10.99
N CYS A 277 -44.75 12.07 -11.92
CA CYS A 277 -44.23 11.57 -13.19
C CYS A 277 -43.76 12.74 -14.08
N ILE A 278 -42.47 12.75 -14.41
CA ILE A 278 -41.84 13.78 -15.24
C ILE A 278 -41.92 13.40 -16.72
N TYR A 279 -41.54 12.17 -17.06
CA TYR A 279 -41.43 11.74 -18.46
C TYR A 279 -41.72 10.26 -18.61
N MET A 280 -42.27 9.86 -19.75
CA MET A 280 -42.50 8.47 -20.09
C MET A 280 -42.36 8.27 -21.61
N ASN A 281 -41.59 7.26 -22.03
CA ASN A 281 -41.49 6.89 -23.43
C ASN A 281 -41.01 5.44 -23.60
N ARG A 282 -41.20 4.85 -24.77
CA ARG A 282 -40.63 3.54 -25.12
C ARG A 282 -39.25 3.72 -25.74
N ILE A 283 -38.22 3.24 -25.07
CA ILE A 283 -36.81 3.36 -25.52
C ILE A 283 -36.29 2.07 -26.16
N SER A 284 -36.94 0.93 -25.94
CA SER A 284 -36.53 -0.35 -26.50
C SER A 284 -37.74 -1.18 -26.92
N GLY A 285 -37.62 -1.86 -28.05
CA GLY A 285 -38.59 -2.88 -28.48
C GLY A 285 -38.44 -4.19 -27.71
N GLU A 286 -37.23 -4.47 -27.22
CA GLU A 286 -36.86 -5.66 -26.45
C GLU A 286 -36.72 -5.36 -24.97
N THR A 287 -36.86 -6.39 -24.12
CA THR A 287 -36.58 -6.26 -22.68
C THR A 287 -35.13 -5.87 -22.43
N ILE A 288 -34.94 -4.82 -21.63
CA ILE A 288 -33.67 -4.48 -20.97
C ILE A 288 -33.59 -5.35 -19.70
N PHE A 289 -32.80 -6.41 -19.74
CA PHE A 289 -32.81 -7.46 -18.71
C PHE A 289 -31.77 -7.25 -17.61
N VAL A 290 -30.77 -6.39 -17.85
CA VAL A 290 -29.77 -6.01 -16.87
C VAL A 290 -29.56 -4.50 -16.93
N THR A 291 -29.37 -3.88 -15.77
CA THR A 291 -29.18 -2.43 -15.64
C THR A 291 -28.21 -2.11 -14.52
N ALA A 292 -27.46 -1.03 -14.67
CA ALA A 292 -26.60 -0.45 -13.65
C ALA A 292 -26.86 1.07 -13.55
N PRO A 293 -26.50 1.72 -12.42
CA PRO A 293 -26.39 3.17 -12.40
C PRO A 293 -25.31 3.61 -13.38
N HIS A 294 -25.57 4.68 -14.11
CA HIS A 294 -24.55 5.30 -14.96
C HIS A 294 -23.97 6.50 -14.22
N GLU A 295 -22.79 6.31 -13.64
CA GLU A 295 -22.21 7.25 -12.67
C GLU A 295 -21.86 8.60 -13.32
N ALA A 296 -21.32 8.57 -14.54
CA ALA A 296 -20.84 9.77 -15.24
C ALA A 296 -21.95 10.81 -15.50
N THR A 297 -23.16 10.35 -15.78
CA THR A 297 -24.31 11.21 -16.10
C THR A 297 -25.40 11.18 -15.03
N ALA A 298 -25.17 10.47 -13.92
CA ALA A 298 -26.16 10.18 -12.88
C ALA A 298 -27.47 9.61 -13.47
N GLY A 299 -27.34 8.66 -14.40
CA GLY A 299 -28.46 8.06 -15.13
C GLY A 299 -28.60 6.56 -14.91
N ILE A 300 -29.23 5.89 -15.86
CA ILE A 300 -29.36 4.43 -15.95
C ILE A 300 -28.74 3.93 -17.24
N ILE A 301 -27.98 2.84 -17.18
CA ILE A 301 -27.46 2.11 -18.34
C ILE A 301 -27.99 0.67 -18.29
N GLY A 302 -28.29 0.08 -19.45
CA GLY A 302 -28.87 -1.25 -19.55
C GLY A 302 -28.57 -1.95 -20.87
N VAL A 303 -28.63 -3.29 -20.84
CA VAL A 303 -28.48 -4.11 -22.05
C VAL A 303 -29.79 -4.81 -22.37
N ASN A 304 -30.22 -4.71 -23.64
CA ASN A 304 -31.42 -5.40 -24.12
C ASN A 304 -31.10 -6.73 -24.82
N ARG A 305 -32.13 -7.54 -25.09
CA ARG A 305 -31.96 -8.85 -25.75
C ARG A 305 -31.40 -8.79 -27.18
N LYS A 306 -31.43 -7.63 -27.84
CA LYS A 306 -30.79 -7.41 -29.13
C LYS A 306 -29.28 -7.12 -29.02
N GLY A 307 -28.77 -6.97 -27.80
CA GLY A 307 -27.37 -6.61 -27.55
C GLY A 307 -27.10 -5.11 -27.63
N GLN A 308 -28.12 -4.27 -27.62
CA GLN A 308 -27.94 -2.82 -27.56
C GLN A 308 -27.65 -2.42 -26.11
N VAL A 309 -26.56 -1.68 -25.92
CA VAL A 309 -26.25 -1.01 -24.65
C VAL A 309 -26.88 0.38 -24.72
N LEU A 310 -27.93 0.59 -23.94
CA LEU A 310 -28.72 1.83 -23.92
C LEU A 310 -28.45 2.56 -22.62
N SER A 311 -28.32 3.89 -22.68
CA SER A 311 -28.27 4.75 -21.51
C SER A 311 -29.34 5.83 -21.59
N VAL A 312 -29.88 6.21 -20.43
CA VAL A 312 -30.81 7.32 -20.27
C VAL A 312 -30.38 8.12 -19.05
N CYS A 313 -30.25 9.44 -19.20
CA CYS A 313 -29.94 10.37 -18.12
C CYS A 313 -30.85 11.60 -18.19
N VAL A 314 -30.80 12.42 -17.15
CA VAL A 314 -31.47 13.72 -17.14
C VAL A 314 -30.66 14.70 -17.97
N GLU A 315 -31.31 15.37 -18.92
CA GLU A 315 -30.74 16.51 -19.62
C GLU A 315 -30.91 17.78 -18.76
N GLU A 316 -29.82 18.24 -18.16
CA GLU A 316 -29.84 19.30 -17.13
C GLU A 316 -30.28 20.66 -17.69
N GLU A 317 -30.04 20.93 -18.98
CA GLU A 317 -30.46 22.19 -19.61
C GLU A 317 -31.96 22.19 -19.95
N ASN A 318 -32.52 21.04 -20.29
CA ASN A 318 -33.88 20.94 -20.83
C ASN A 318 -34.91 20.47 -19.80
N ILE A 319 -34.52 19.85 -18.68
CA ILE A 319 -35.47 19.33 -17.69
C ILE A 319 -36.35 20.43 -17.08
N ILE A 320 -35.78 21.58 -16.70
CA ILE A 320 -36.56 22.69 -16.12
C ILE A 320 -37.50 23.32 -17.16
N PRO A 321 -37.04 23.70 -18.37
CA PRO A 321 -37.93 24.15 -19.44
C PRO A 321 -39.02 23.14 -19.81
N TYR A 322 -38.70 21.83 -19.83
CA TYR A 322 -39.65 20.77 -20.14
C TYR A 322 -40.76 20.68 -19.08
N ILE A 323 -40.40 20.63 -17.79
CA ILE A 323 -41.37 20.59 -16.69
C ILE A 323 -42.25 21.86 -16.70
N THR A 324 -41.65 23.01 -17.01
CA THR A 324 -42.36 24.30 -17.02
C THR A 324 -43.35 24.40 -18.18
N ASN A 325 -42.91 24.11 -19.40
CA ASN A 325 -43.67 24.42 -20.62
C ASN A 325 -44.47 23.22 -21.16
N VAL A 326 -43.91 22.02 -21.09
CA VAL A 326 -44.53 20.80 -21.63
C VAL A 326 -45.40 20.10 -20.59
N LEU A 327 -44.86 19.90 -19.38
CA LEU A 327 -45.59 19.30 -18.25
C LEU A 327 -46.54 20.32 -17.58
N GLN A 328 -46.33 21.61 -17.81
CA GLN A 328 -47.13 22.70 -17.23
C GLN A 328 -47.16 22.67 -15.69
N ASN A 329 -46.05 22.28 -15.06
CA ASN A 329 -45.92 22.21 -13.60
C ASN A 329 -44.80 23.13 -13.09
N PRO A 330 -45.06 24.46 -13.00
CA PRO A 330 -44.04 25.43 -12.60
C PRO A 330 -43.58 25.26 -11.13
N ASP A 331 -44.43 24.70 -10.27
CA ASP A 331 -44.08 24.46 -8.86
C ASP A 331 -43.02 23.36 -8.73
N LEU A 332 -43.16 22.25 -9.46
CA LEU A 332 -42.13 21.22 -9.53
C LEU A 332 -40.85 21.75 -10.18
N ALA A 333 -40.97 22.52 -11.26
CA ALA A 333 -39.81 23.13 -11.93
C ALA A 333 -39.01 24.04 -10.97
N LEU A 334 -39.69 24.89 -10.21
CA LEU A 334 -39.07 25.73 -9.18
C LEU A 334 -38.40 24.90 -8.10
N ARG A 335 -39.09 23.88 -7.57
CA ARG A 335 -38.57 23.05 -6.49
C ARG A 335 -37.31 22.28 -6.93
N LEU A 336 -37.35 21.67 -8.10
CA LEU A 336 -36.25 20.89 -8.66
C LEU A 336 -35.07 21.81 -9.04
N ALA A 337 -35.33 23.02 -9.54
CA ALA A 337 -34.29 24.01 -9.81
C ALA A 337 -33.57 24.49 -8.54
N VAL A 338 -34.29 24.78 -7.44
CA VAL A 338 -33.65 25.15 -6.15
C VAL A 338 -32.87 23.96 -5.60
N ARG A 339 -33.51 22.79 -5.51
CA ARG A 339 -32.97 21.60 -4.84
C ARG A 339 -31.67 21.12 -5.48
N ASN A 340 -31.65 21.07 -6.82
CA ASN A 340 -30.55 20.50 -7.58
C ASN A 340 -29.66 21.57 -8.27
N ASN A 341 -29.90 22.86 -7.99
CA ASN A 341 -29.17 24.02 -8.55
C ASN A 341 -29.09 24.02 -10.10
N LEU A 342 -30.21 23.67 -10.75
CA LEU A 342 -30.31 23.60 -12.21
C LEU A 342 -30.67 24.95 -12.83
N ALA A 343 -30.19 25.17 -14.06
CA ALA A 343 -30.52 26.36 -14.87
C ALA A 343 -31.88 26.21 -15.56
N GLY A 344 -32.43 27.29 -16.09
CA GLY A 344 -33.72 27.31 -16.81
C GLY A 344 -34.92 27.71 -15.96
N GLY A 345 -34.72 27.95 -14.66
CA GLY A 345 -35.75 28.43 -13.73
C GLY A 345 -35.73 29.96 -13.52
N GLU A 346 -34.82 30.68 -14.18
CA GLU A 346 -34.52 32.10 -13.96
C GLU A 346 -35.77 32.98 -14.04
N GLU A 347 -36.56 32.78 -15.11
CA GLU A 347 -37.78 33.53 -15.34
C GLU A 347 -38.87 33.17 -14.32
N LEU A 348 -38.91 31.92 -13.85
CA LEU A 348 -39.87 31.49 -12.82
C LEU A 348 -39.57 32.13 -11.47
N PHE A 349 -38.30 32.23 -11.06
CA PHE A 349 -37.92 32.94 -9.85
C PHE A 349 -38.26 34.42 -9.96
N ALA A 350 -37.97 35.05 -11.10
CA ALA A 350 -38.33 36.46 -11.33
C ALA A 350 -39.86 36.68 -11.28
N ARG A 351 -40.66 35.81 -11.91
CA ARG A 351 -42.12 35.88 -11.86
C ARG A 351 -42.66 35.65 -10.45
N LYS A 352 -42.16 34.64 -9.73
CA LYS A 352 -42.56 34.36 -8.34
C LYS A 352 -42.21 35.52 -7.41
N PHE A 353 -41.01 36.08 -7.57
CA PHE A 353 -40.58 37.28 -6.85
C PHE A 353 -41.51 38.47 -7.15
N ASN A 354 -41.79 38.75 -8.43
CA ASN A 354 -42.68 39.84 -8.84
C ASN A 354 -44.09 39.69 -8.25
N ASN A 355 -44.65 38.48 -8.28
CA ASN A 355 -45.98 38.19 -7.74
C ASN A 355 -46.04 38.39 -6.23
N LEU A 356 -45.05 37.87 -5.48
CA LEU A 356 -44.98 38.04 -4.03
C LEU A 356 -44.74 39.50 -3.63
N PHE A 357 -43.91 40.20 -4.40
CA PHE A 357 -43.61 41.62 -4.19
C PHE A 357 -44.83 42.50 -4.46
N ALA A 358 -45.58 42.22 -5.54
CA ALA A 358 -46.83 42.92 -5.86
C ALA A 358 -47.95 42.61 -4.85
N ALA A 359 -47.96 41.41 -4.27
CA ALA A 359 -48.88 41.02 -3.20
C ALA A 359 -48.54 41.63 -1.83
N GLY A 360 -47.46 42.40 -1.71
CA GLY A 360 -47.01 43.01 -0.45
C GLY A 360 -46.38 42.04 0.54
N ASN A 361 -46.13 40.78 0.15
CA ASN A 361 -45.49 39.78 1.00
C ASN A 361 -43.96 39.82 0.86
N TYR A 362 -43.37 40.86 1.45
CA TYR A 362 -41.94 41.15 1.29
C TYR A 362 -41.01 40.13 1.95
N SER A 363 -41.42 39.49 3.04
CA SER A 363 -40.60 38.48 3.73
C SER A 363 -40.42 37.22 2.88
N GLU A 364 -41.50 36.71 2.27
CA GLU A 364 -41.41 35.56 1.36
C GLU A 364 -40.73 35.93 0.04
N ALA A 365 -40.95 37.15 -0.48
CA ALA A 365 -40.21 37.64 -1.65
C ALA A 365 -38.70 37.68 -1.38
N ALA A 366 -38.29 38.10 -0.18
CA ALA A 366 -36.88 38.11 0.24
C ALA A 366 -36.28 36.69 0.33
N LYS A 367 -37.02 35.71 0.87
CA LYS A 367 -36.60 34.30 0.88
C LYS A 367 -36.43 33.74 -0.53
N VAL A 368 -37.34 34.06 -1.45
CA VAL A 368 -37.24 33.64 -2.86
C VAL A 368 -36.01 34.23 -3.52
N ALA A 369 -35.71 35.50 -3.26
CA ALA A 369 -34.51 36.14 -3.79
C ALA A 369 -33.22 35.55 -3.21
N ALA A 370 -33.22 35.21 -1.91
CA ALA A 370 -32.09 34.61 -1.22
C ALA A 370 -31.80 33.17 -1.67
N ASN A 371 -32.85 32.36 -1.85
CA ASN A 371 -32.76 30.94 -2.25
C ASN A 371 -32.68 30.73 -3.77
N ALA A 372 -32.62 31.79 -4.57
CA ALA A 372 -32.59 31.65 -6.02
C ALA A 372 -31.28 30.98 -6.48
N PRO A 373 -31.34 29.94 -7.34
CA PRO A 373 -30.16 29.22 -7.80
C PRO A 373 -29.18 30.17 -8.50
N LYS A 374 -27.89 29.92 -8.29
CA LYS A 374 -26.78 30.74 -8.78
C LYS A 374 -26.88 32.25 -8.43
N GLY A 375 -27.67 32.61 -7.42
CA GLY A 375 -27.81 34.00 -6.97
C GLY A 375 -28.48 34.93 -7.99
N ILE A 376 -29.34 34.42 -8.88
CA ILE A 376 -29.89 35.23 -9.97
C ILE A 376 -30.74 36.43 -9.53
N LEU A 377 -31.40 36.32 -8.38
CA LEU A 377 -32.15 37.42 -7.79
C LEU A 377 -31.32 38.24 -6.79
N ARG A 378 -30.05 37.90 -6.55
CA ARG A 378 -29.12 38.67 -5.69
C ARG A 378 -28.44 39.78 -6.48
N THR A 379 -29.26 40.62 -7.11
CA THR A 379 -28.82 41.69 -8.02
C THR A 379 -29.11 43.08 -7.45
N PRO A 380 -28.41 44.12 -7.94
CA PRO A 380 -28.70 45.49 -7.56
C PRO A 380 -30.16 45.91 -7.82
N ASP A 381 -30.82 45.34 -8.83
CA ASP A 381 -32.21 45.65 -9.15
C ASP A 381 -33.19 45.13 -8.08
N THR A 382 -32.92 43.96 -7.50
CA THR A 382 -33.70 43.44 -6.36
C THR A 382 -33.57 44.37 -5.15
N ILE A 383 -32.35 44.84 -4.85
CA ILE A 383 -32.09 45.78 -3.77
C ILE A 383 -32.83 47.10 -4.01
N ARG A 384 -32.75 47.66 -5.22
CA ARG A 384 -33.47 48.90 -5.60
C ARG A 384 -34.99 48.77 -5.45
N ARG A 385 -35.56 47.60 -5.76
CA ARG A 385 -36.98 47.34 -5.55
C ARG A 385 -37.33 47.37 -4.06
N PHE A 386 -36.57 46.68 -3.21
CA PHE A 386 -36.78 46.73 -1.76
C PHE A 386 -36.55 48.14 -1.17
N GLN A 387 -35.62 48.93 -1.74
CA GLN A 387 -35.42 50.34 -1.36
C GLN A 387 -36.59 51.24 -1.73
N GLY A 388 -37.29 50.96 -2.83
CA GLY A 388 -38.43 51.75 -3.30
C GLY A 388 -39.70 51.58 -2.45
N VAL A 389 -39.73 50.66 -1.48
CA VAL A 389 -40.88 50.44 -0.62
C VAL A 389 -40.87 51.43 0.56
N PRO A 390 -41.90 52.27 0.73
CA PRO A 390 -41.98 53.20 1.85
C PRO A 390 -42.10 52.43 3.18
N THR A 391 -41.27 52.78 4.16
CA THR A 391 -41.28 52.14 5.48
C THR A 391 -42.37 52.75 6.37
N GLN A 392 -43.22 51.90 6.95
CA GLN A 392 -44.19 52.35 7.97
C GLN A 392 -43.51 52.44 9.35
N PRO A 393 -43.79 53.48 10.15
CA PRO A 393 -43.18 53.66 11.46
C PRO A 393 -43.56 52.49 12.40
N GLY A 394 -42.55 51.74 12.87
CA GLY A 394 -42.68 50.60 13.78
C GLY A 394 -42.48 49.22 13.15
N GLN A 395 -42.45 49.09 11.82
CA GLN A 395 -42.11 47.83 11.12
C GLN A 395 -40.66 47.85 10.63
N THR A 396 -40.00 46.69 10.68
CA THR A 396 -38.66 46.52 10.11
C THR A 396 -38.70 46.72 8.60
N SER A 397 -37.76 47.50 8.06
CA SER A 397 -37.69 47.76 6.62
C SER A 397 -37.60 46.44 5.84
N PRO A 398 -38.40 46.27 4.76
CA PRO A 398 -38.30 45.11 3.86
C PRO A 398 -36.88 44.84 3.36
N LEU A 399 -36.09 45.90 3.14
CA LEU A 399 -34.68 45.79 2.78
C LEU A 399 -33.83 45.17 3.89
N LEU A 400 -34.09 45.54 5.14
CA LEU A 400 -33.36 45.00 6.29
C LEU A 400 -33.76 43.55 6.57
N GLN A 401 -35.01 43.17 6.31
CA GLN A 401 -35.45 41.78 6.33
C GLN A 401 -34.71 40.94 5.27
N TYR A 402 -34.57 41.47 4.04
CA TYR A 402 -33.81 40.82 2.97
C TYR A 402 -32.34 40.56 3.37
N PHE A 403 -31.64 41.57 3.88
CA PHE A 403 -30.26 41.39 4.33
C PHE A 403 -30.14 40.46 5.54
N GLY A 404 -31.10 40.49 6.48
CA GLY A 404 -31.12 39.57 7.61
C GLY A 404 -31.16 38.11 7.17
N ILE A 405 -32.05 37.77 6.24
CA ILE A 405 -32.18 36.41 5.69
C ILE A 405 -30.89 35.99 4.97
N LEU A 406 -30.29 36.89 4.19
CA LEU A 406 -29.04 36.59 3.50
C LEU A 406 -27.85 36.37 4.44
N LEU A 407 -27.75 37.16 5.53
CA LEU A 407 -26.69 37.01 6.54
C LEU A 407 -26.77 35.67 7.28
N ASP A 408 -28.00 35.19 7.51
CA ASP A 408 -28.24 33.86 8.11
C ASP A 408 -27.83 32.74 7.14
N GLN A 409 -28.05 32.92 5.83
CA GLN A 409 -27.73 31.92 4.81
C GLN A 409 -26.24 31.86 4.43
N GLY A 410 -25.55 33.01 4.36
CA GLY A 410 -24.17 33.03 3.86
C GLY A 410 -23.54 34.41 3.74
N GLN A 411 -22.50 34.52 2.90
CA GLN A 411 -21.77 35.75 2.65
C GLN A 411 -22.53 36.66 1.65
N LEU A 412 -22.62 37.96 1.97
CA LEU A 412 -23.17 39.00 1.11
C LEU A 412 -22.20 39.38 -0.02
N ASN A 413 -22.71 39.71 -1.20
CA ASN A 413 -21.88 40.17 -2.31
C ASN A 413 -21.42 41.64 -2.12
N LYS A 414 -20.54 42.14 -3.01
CA LYS A 414 -20.02 43.52 -2.94
C LYS A 414 -21.11 44.60 -2.82
N PHE A 415 -22.16 44.51 -3.63
CA PHE A 415 -23.23 45.51 -3.68
C PHE A 415 -24.13 45.42 -2.45
N GLU A 416 -24.49 44.20 -2.03
CA GLU A 416 -25.28 43.94 -0.83
C GLU A 416 -24.55 44.41 0.44
N SER A 417 -23.25 44.13 0.52
CA SER A 417 -22.40 44.58 1.63
C SER A 417 -22.36 46.11 1.70
N LEU A 418 -22.27 46.79 0.56
CA LEU A 418 -22.24 48.25 0.50
C LEU A 418 -23.58 48.89 0.93
N GLU A 419 -24.69 48.38 0.41
CA GLU A 419 -26.03 48.90 0.71
C GLU A 419 -26.51 48.54 2.14
N LEU A 420 -26.02 47.44 2.72
CA LEU A 420 -26.22 47.14 4.14
C LEU A 420 -25.40 48.07 5.04
N CYS A 421 -24.13 48.33 4.70
CA CYS A 421 -23.23 49.10 5.56
C CYS A 421 -23.54 50.60 5.54
N ARG A 422 -24.04 51.15 4.43
CA ARG A 422 -24.38 52.58 4.28
C ARG A 422 -25.31 53.12 5.40
N PRO A 423 -26.50 52.53 5.68
CA PRO A 423 -27.35 53.00 6.78
C PRO A 423 -26.77 52.69 8.16
N VAL A 424 -26.05 51.58 8.34
CA VAL A 424 -25.45 51.19 9.63
C VAL A 424 -24.35 52.18 10.05
N LEU A 425 -23.54 52.64 9.10
CA LEU A 425 -22.51 53.64 9.30
C LEU A 425 -23.11 55.04 9.56
N GLN A 426 -24.17 55.43 8.85
CA GLN A 426 -24.89 56.69 9.13
C GLN A 426 -25.50 56.72 10.55
N GLN A 427 -25.93 55.56 11.07
CA GLN A 427 -26.45 55.44 12.44
C GLN A 427 -25.34 55.29 13.51
N GLY A 428 -24.06 55.32 13.12
CA GLY A 428 -22.92 55.20 14.04
C GLY A 428 -22.75 53.81 14.68
N ARG A 429 -23.43 52.76 14.18
CA ARG A 429 -23.43 51.41 14.76
C ARG A 429 -22.28 50.55 14.25
N LYS A 430 -21.04 51.02 14.38
CA LYS A 430 -19.84 50.33 13.84
C LYS A 430 -19.57 48.93 14.43
N GLN A 431 -20.05 48.65 15.63
CA GLN A 431 -19.90 47.34 16.30
C GLN A 431 -20.53 46.17 15.51
N LEU A 432 -21.62 46.44 14.77
CA LEU A 432 -22.26 45.42 13.92
C LEU A 432 -21.37 45.06 12.73
N LEU A 433 -20.71 46.07 12.14
CA LEU A 433 -19.78 45.87 11.05
C LEU A 433 -18.54 45.06 11.48
N GLU A 434 -17.99 45.35 12.67
CA GLU A 434 -16.91 44.56 13.26
C GLU A 434 -17.30 43.09 13.45
N LYS A 435 -18.53 42.83 13.91
CA LYS A 435 -19.04 41.46 14.06
C LYS A 435 -19.13 40.75 12.70
N TRP A 436 -19.75 41.39 11.70
CA TRP A 436 -19.90 40.79 10.37
C TRP A 436 -18.57 40.56 9.64
N LEU A 437 -17.57 41.43 9.84
CA LEU A 437 -16.23 41.26 9.30
C LEU A 437 -15.43 40.16 10.00
N LYS A 438 -15.70 39.89 11.29
CA LYS A 438 -15.09 38.75 12.02
C LYS A 438 -15.71 37.41 11.64
N GLU A 439 -17.01 37.40 11.32
CA GLU A 439 -17.75 36.21 10.90
C GLU A 439 -17.67 35.96 9.37
N ASP A 440 -16.84 36.73 8.64
CA ASP A 440 -16.67 36.67 7.18
C ASP A 440 -18.00 36.72 6.38
N LYS A 441 -18.98 37.47 6.90
CA LYS A 441 -20.33 37.59 6.32
C LYS A 441 -20.44 38.60 5.18
N LEU A 442 -19.41 39.42 4.96
CA LEU A 442 -19.40 40.49 3.96
C LEU A 442 -18.32 40.24 2.91
N GLU A 443 -18.64 40.46 1.65
CA GLU A 443 -17.64 40.58 0.59
C GLU A 443 -17.11 42.02 0.58
N CYS A 444 -15.82 42.17 0.87
CA CYS A 444 -15.19 43.48 0.99
C CYS A 444 -14.85 44.05 -0.39
N SER A 445 -15.08 45.35 -0.59
CA SER A 445 -14.74 46.09 -1.81
C SER A 445 -14.00 47.39 -1.49
N GLU A 446 -13.42 47.99 -2.53
CA GLU A 446 -12.78 49.31 -2.42
C GLU A 446 -13.75 50.38 -1.92
N GLU A 447 -14.93 50.43 -2.52
CA GLU A 447 -15.98 51.41 -2.19
C GLU A 447 -16.49 51.23 -0.74
N LEU A 448 -16.59 49.99 -0.27
CA LEU A 448 -16.94 49.70 1.12
C LEU A 448 -15.85 50.21 2.06
N GLY A 449 -14.58 50.00 1.70
CA GLY A 449 -13.44 50.51 2.47
C GLY A 449 -13.46 52.03 2.57
N ASP A 450 -13.74 52.75 1.48
CA ASP A 450 -13.82 54.21 1.47
C ASP A 450 -14.94 54.74 2.37
N LEU A 451 -16.09 54.07 2.32
CA LEU A 451 -17.25 54.41 3.14
C LEU A 451 -16.95 54.23 4.64
N VAL A 452 -16.22 53.17 5.00
CA VAL A 452 -15.81 52.89 6.38
C VAL A 452 -14.70 53.84 6.83
N LYS A 453 -13.78 54.24 5.93
CA LYS A 453 -12.66 55.13 6.22
C LYS A 453 -13.11 56.48 6.76
N ALA A 454 -14.25 57.00 6.29
CA ALA A 454 -14.82 58.25 6.78
C ALA A 454 -15.23 58.21 8.27
N VAL A 455 -15.43 57.02 8.84
CA VAL A 455 -15.85 56.82 10.24
C VAL A 455 -14.71 56.26 11.09
N ASP A 456 -14.02 55.22 10.60
CA ASP A 456 -12.94 54.55 11.30
C ASP A 456 -11.84 54.05 10.34
N PRO A 457 -10.68 54.72 10.28
CA PRO A 457 -9.60 54.35 9.38
C PRO A 457 -8.95 53.00 9.74
N THR A 458 -9.03 52.56 11.01
CA THR A 458 -8.48 51.26 11.42
C THR A 458 -9.35 50.10 10.99
N LEU A 459 -10.68 50.27 11.04
CA LEU A 459 -11.61 49.28 10.52
C LEU A 459 -11.55 49.23 8.99
N ALA A 460 -11.41 50.38 8.33
CA ALA A 460 -11.25 50.47 6.88
C ALA A 460 -10.02 49.71 6.38
N LEU A 461 -8.89 49.77 7.10
CA LEU A 461 -7.72 48.97 6.80
C LEU A 461 -8.06 47.47 6.73
N SER A 462 -8.87 46.96 7.67
CA SER A 462 -9.29 45.56 7.68
C SER A 462 -10.21 45.18 6.51
N VAL A 463 -11.00 46.14 6.02
CA VAL A 463 -11.85 45.99 4.84
C VAL A 463 -11.00 45.98 3.57
N TYR A 464 -10.09 46.94 3.41
CA TYR A 464 -9.19 47.00 2.24
C TYR A 464 -8.27 45.78 2.14
N LEU A 465 -7.81 45.24 3.28
CA LEU A 465 -7.00 44.03 3.33
C LEU A 465 -7.76 42.82 2.76
N ARG A 466 -9.04 42.66 3.15
CA ARG A 466 -9.92 41.60 2.64
C ARG A 466 -10.39 41.86 1.19
N ALA A 467 -10.55 43.13 0.81
CA ALA A 467 -10.91 43.55 -0.54
C ALA A 467 -9.76 43.40 -1.56
N ASN A 468 -8.54 43.10 -1.09
CA ASN A 468 -7.34 42.98 -1.90
C ASN A 468 -7.08 44.23 -2.76
N VAL A 469 -7.07 45.41 -2.15
CA VAL A 469 -6.78 46.69 -2.83
C VAL A 469 -5.46 47.27 -2.29
N PRO A 470 -4.31 46.92 -2.90
CA PRO A 470 -3.01 47.20 -2.30
C PRO A 470 -2.73 48.69 -2.09
N ASN A 471 -3.12 49.53 -3.05
CA ASN A 471 -2.87 50.98 -3.03
C ASN A 471 -3.49 51.63 -1.78
N LYS A 472 -4.75 51.26 -1.45
CA LYS A 472 -5.48 51.82 -0.30
C LYS A 472 -5.07 51.20 1.02
N VAL A 473 -4.66 49.92 1.03
CA VAL A 473 -4.05 49.30 2.21
C VAL A 473 -2.75 50.02 2.58
N ILE A 474 -1.88 50.26 1.60
CA ILE A 474 -0.61 50.96 1.77
C ILE A 474 -0.86 52.41 2.22
N GLN A 475 -1.82 53.10 1.60
CA GLN A 475 -2.20 54.45 2.03
C GLN A 475 -2.71 54.47 3.47
N CYS A 476 -3.53 53.50 3.90
CA CYS A 476 -4.01 53.40 5.28
C CYS A 476 -2.87 53.08 6.26
N PHE A 477 -1.93 52.21 5.88
CA PHE A 477 -0.74 51.96 6.71
C PHE A 477 0.14 53.21 6.84
N ALA A 478 0.27 54.02 5.78
CA ALA A 478 0.99 55.27 5.81
C ALA A 478 0.30 56.32 6.70
N GLU A 479 -1.04 56.46 6.60
CA GLU A 479 -1.84 57.37 7.44
C GLU A 479 -1.87 56.94 8.92
N THR A 480 -1.80 55.64 9.21
CA THR A 480 -1.77 55.09 10.57
C THR A 480 -0.35 54.97 11.16
N GLY A 481 0.68 55.37 10.41
CA GLY A 481 2.07 55.36 10.85
C GLY A 481 2.74 53.98 10.95
N GLN A 482 2.13 52.93 10.39
CA GLN A 482 2.61 51.54 10.46
C GLN A 482 3.51 51.17 9.27
N PHE A 483 4.58 51.93 9.06
CA PHE A 483 5.46 51.82 7.89
C PHE A 483 6.12 50.44 7.69
N PRO A 484 6.57 49.69 8.73
CA PRO A 484 7.16 48.36 8.54
C PRO A 484 6.20 47.36 7.88
N LYS A 485 4.90 47.50 8.12
CA LYS A 485 3.89 46.61 7.54
C LYS A 485 3.63 46.88 6.06
N ILE A 486 3.96 48.07 5.55
CA ILE A 486 3.82 48.43 4.14
C ILE A 486 4.69 47.52 3.28
N VAL A 487 5.97 47.39 3.62
CA VAL A 487 6.95 46.58 2.88
C VAL A 487 6.58 45.10 2.95
N LEU A 488 6.23 44.59 4.14
CA LEU A 488 5.81 43.21 4.34
C LEU A 488 4.55 42.85 3.54
N TYR A 489 3.56 43.75 3.54
CA TYR A 489 2.33 43.55 2.79
C TYR A 489 2.59 43.58 1.28
N ALA A 490 3.29 44.60 0.78
CA ALA A 490 3.63 44.75 -0.64
C ALA A 490 4.37 43.52 -1.19
N LYS A 491 5.36 42.99 -0.46
CA LYS A 491 6.05 41.73 -0.81
C LYS A 491 5.11 40.53 -0.82
N LYS A 492 4.24 40.40 0.18
CA LYS A 492 3.30 39.26 0.29
C LYS A 492 2.26 39.24 -0.83
N VAL A 493 1.80 40.40 -1.30
CA VAL A 493 0.82 40.50 -2.40
C VAL A 493 1.46 40.66 -3.77
N GLY A 494 2.78 40.86 -3.86
CA GLY A 494 3.49 41.08 -5.11
C GLY A 494 3.18 42.42 -5.79
N TYR A 495 2.81 43.45 -5.01
CA TYR A 495 2.46 44.78 -5.53
C TYR A 495 3.62 45.76 -5.33
N THR A 496 3.99 46.50 -6.38
CA THR A 496 5.08 47.49 -6.38
C THR A 496 4.53 48.92 -6.36
N PRO A 497 4.43 49.58 -5.19
CA PRO A 497 4.04 50.99 -5.10
C PRO A 497 5.17 51.93 -5.57
N ASP A 498 4.83 53.21 -5.77
CA ASP A 498 5.83 54.28 -5.90
C ASP A 498 6.49 54.54 -4.53
N TRP A 499 7.61 53.85 -4.32
CA TRP A 499 8.39 53.90 -3.09
C TRP A 499 8.96 55.28 -2.77
N ILE A 500 9.32 56.08 -3.79
CA ILE A 500 9.91 57.41 -3.61
C ILE A 500 8.84 58.40 -3.17
N PHE A 501 7.66 58.35 -3.77
CA PHE A 501 6.52 59.16 -3.32
C PHE A 501 6.13 58.84 -1.88
N LEU A 502 6.09 57.55 -1.51
CA LEU A 502 5.85 57.13 -0.13
C LEU A 502 6.93 57.64 0.81
N LEU A 503 8.21 57.49 0.45
CA LEU A 503 9.34 57.96 1.24
C LEU A 503 9.30 59.47 1.46
N ARG A 504 9.02 60.28 0.43
CA ARG A 504 8.84 61.74 0.57
C ARG A 504 7.71 62.09 1.56
N ASN A 505 6.60 61.35 1.52
CA ASN A 505 5.51 61.55 2.47
C ASN A 505 5.91 61.14 3.90
N VAL A 506 6.66 60.04 4.08
CA VAL A 506 7.17 59.64 5.40
C VAL A 506 8.15 60.68 5.94
N MET A 507 9.10 61.14 5.13
CA MET A 507 10.10 62.16 5.51
C MET A 507 9.45 63.48 5.94
N ARG A 508 8.32 63.85 5.31
CA ARG A 508 7.55 65.05 5.68
C ARG A 508 6.83 64.92 7.02
N ILE A 509 6.39 63.71 7.38
CA ILE A 509 5.60 63.44 8.59
C ILE A 509 6.51 63.13 9.79
N ASN A 510 7.49 62.24 9.61
CA ASN A 510 8.44 61.84 10.64
C ASN A 510 9.79 61.41 10.02
N PRO A 511 10.83 62.27 10.08
CA PRO A 511 12.16 61.98 9.54
C PRO A 511 12.83 60.73 10.12
N GLU A 512 12.65 60.45 11.41
CA GLU A 512 13.29 59.30 12.08
C GLU A 512 12.74 57.97 11.57
N GLN A 513 11.42 57.88 11.36
CA GLN A 513 10.81 56.72 10.75
C GLN A 513 11.06 56.65 9.24
N GLY A 514 11.34 57.80 8.61
CA GLY A 514 11.81 57.88 7.23
C GLY A 514 13.14 57.15 7.03
N LEU A 515 14.07 57.25 7.99
CA LEU A 515 15.33 56.50 7.98
C LEU A 515 15.11 54.98 8.02
N GLN A 516 14.27 54.51 8.95
CA GLN A 516 13.96 53.08 9.07
C GLN A 516 13.25 52.54 7.81
N PHE A 517 12.34 53.33 7.24
CA PHE A 517 11.65 52.97 6.00
C PHE A 517 12.61 52.91 4.81
N ALA A 518 13.52 53.88 4.68
CA ALA A 518 14.59 53.89 3.68
C ALA A 518 15.50 52.66 3.79
N GLN A 519 15.89 52.27 5.01
CA GLN A 519 16.68 51.04 5.23
C GLN A 519 15.93 49.79 4.75
N MET A 520 14.64 49.65 5.07
CA MET A 520 13.84 48.49 4.64
C MET A 520 13.67 48.38 3.11
N LEU A 521 13.75 49.50 2.39
CA LEU A 521 13.67 49.55 0.92
C LEU A 521 14.89 48.95 0.23
N VAL A 522 16.04 48.89 0.92
CA VAL A 522 17.35 48.51 0.34
C VAL A 522 17.90 47.21 0.95
N GLN A 523 17.25 46.64 1.97
CA GLN A 523 17.72 45.44 2.69
C GLN A 523 17.67 44.12 1.89
N ASP A 524 16.89 44.02 0.81
CA ASP A 524 16.78 42.81 -0.02
C ASP A 524 17.83 42.75 -1.14
N GLU A 525 18.10 41.56 -1.70
CA GLU A 525 19.09 41.34 -2.78
C GLU A 525 18.83 42.22 -4.01
N GLU A 526 17.55 42.47 -4.33
CA GLU A 526 17.09 43.47 -5.30
C GLU A 526 16.51 44.70 -4.55
N PRO A 527 17.14 45.88 -4.65
CA PRO A 527 16.64 47.08 -4.00
C PRO A 527 15.29 47.48 -4.58
N LEU A 528 14.31 47.73 -3.72
CA LEU A 528 12.95 48.11 -4.11
C LEU A 528 12.88 49.53 -4.70
N ALA A 529 13.87 50.37 -4.43
CA ALA A 529 14.00 51.73 -4.95
C ALA A 529 15.46 52.11 -5.18
N ASP A 530 15.70 53.07 -6.10
CA ASP A 530 17.04 53.56 -6.42
C ASP A 530 17.64 54.34 -5.25
N ILE A 531 18.80 53.88 -4.77
CA ILE A 531 19.56 54.46 -3.66
C ILE A 531 19.88 55.92 -3.93
N THR A 532 20.17 56.27 -5.19
CA THR A 532 20.50 57.65 -5.60
C THR A 532 19.33 58.60 -5.35
N GLN A 533 18.12 58.16 -5.71
CA GLN A 533 16.89 58.94 -5.52
C GLN A 533 16.51 59.04 -4.03
N ILE A 534 16.77 58.00 -3.23
CA ILE A 534 16.59 58.03 -1.77
C ILE A 534 17.53 59.07 -1.14
N VAL A 535 18.80 59.09 -1.54
CA VAL A 535 19.80 60.07 -1.07
C VAL A 535 19.39 61.49 -1.44
N ASP A 536 18.95 61.71 -2.68
CA ASP A 536 18.48 63.04 -3.09
C ASP A 536 17.26 63.49 -2.25
N VAL A 537 16.35 62.57 -1.88
CA VAL A 537 15.27 62.87 -0.93
C VAL A 537 15.80 63.26 0.46
N PHE A 538 16.82 62.58 1.00
CA PHE A 538 17.43 63.00 2.27
C PHE A 538 18.09 64.39 2.18
N MET A 539 18.71 64.71 1.03
CA MET A 539 19.32 66.00 0.77
C MET A 539 18.28 67.11 0.59
N GLU A 540 17.14 66.84 -0.06
CA GLU A 540 16.01 67.76 -0.20
C GLU A 540 15.54 68.29 1.18
N TYR A 541 15.65 67.47 2.23
CA TYR A 541 15.28 67.82 3.61
C TYR A 541 16.46 68.20 4.52
N ASN A 542 17.68 68.36 3.99
CA ASN A 542 18.92 68.68 4.74
C ASN A 542 19.28 67.69 5.87
N LEU A 543 18.91 66.41 5.75
CA LEU A 543 19.13 65.39 6.79
C LEU A 543 20.48 64.68 6.63
N ILE A 544 21.59 65.44 6.68
CA ILE A 544 22.95 64.94 6.35
C ILE A 544 23.39 63.79 7.27
N GLN A 545 23.20 63.90 8.59
CA GLN A 545 23.61 62.86 9.54
C GLN A 545 22.84 61.55 9.34
N GLN A 546 21.52 61.65 9.08
CA GLN A 546 20.67 60.50 8.81
C GLN A 546 20.98 59.88 7.44
N CYS A 547 21.26 60.72 6.44
CA CYS A 547 21.73 60.29 5.12
C CYS A 547 23.07 59.55 5.20
N THR A 548 24.02 60.03 6.03
CA THR A 548 25.28 59.34 6.30
C THR A 548 25.00 57.99 6.94
N SER A 549 24.15 57.90 7.97
CA SER A 549 23.81 56.61 8.59
C SER A 549 23.13 55.64 7.63
N PHE A 550 22.22 56.12 6.78
CA PHE A 550 21.56 55.33 5.75
C PHE A 550 22.56 54.80 4.72
N LEU A 551 23.44 55.66 4.20
CA LEU A 551 24.45 55.28 3.22
C LEU A 551 25.49 54.32 3.80
N LEU A 552 25.85 54.45 5.07
CA LEU A 552 26.74 53.50 5.75
C LEU A 552 26.13 52.09 5.82
N ASP A 553 24.83 51.98 6.08
CA ASP A 553 24.12 50.70 6.06
C ASP A 553 23.87 50.17 4.65
N ALA A 554 23.46 51.04 3.71
CA ALA A 554 23.12 50.67 2.34
C ALA A 554 24.36 50.25 1.53
N LEU A 555 25.48 50.94 1.70
CA LEU A 555 26.75 50.68 1.01
C LEU A 555 27.62 49.64 1.71
N LYS A 556 27.14 49.01 2.79
CA LYS A 556 27.88 48.02 3.59
C LYS A 556 28.43 46.85 2.76
N ASN A 557 27.80 46.54 1.63
CA ASN A 557 28.22 45.48 0.71
C ASN A 557 29.30 45.92 -0.30
N ASN A 558 29.70 47.20 -0.29
CA ASN A 558 30.82 47.77 -1.02
C ASN A 558 30.88 47.39 -2.52
N ARG A 559 29.77 47.57 -3.25
CA ARG A 559 29.67 47.13 -4.66
C ARG A 559 30.38 48.11 -5.62
N PRO A 560 30.99 47.64 -6.72
CA PRO A 560 31.66 48.51 -7.71
C PRO A 560 30.73 49.53 -8.39
N SER A 561 29.47 49.16 -8.62
CA SER A 561 28.44 50.03 -9.21
C SER A 561 28.08 51.24 -8.34
N GLU A 562 28.39 51.19 -7.05
CA GLU A 562 28.07 52.22 -6.07
C GLU A 562 29.24 53.18 -5.81
N GLY A 563 30.35 53.05 -6.55
CA GLY A 563 31.55 53.89 -6.43
C GLY A 563 31.28 55.41 -6.41
N PRO A 564 30.42 55.95 -7.30
CA PRO A 564 30.05 57.37 -7.25
C PRO A 564 29.33 57.79 -5.94
N LEU A 565 28.50 56.91 -5.37
CA LEU A 565 27.81 57.15 -4.09
C LEU A 565 28.78 57.10 -2.91
N GLN A 566 29.79 56.22 -2.96
CA GLN A 566 30.87 56.16 -1.97
C GLN A 566 31.72 57.44 -1.99
N THR A 567 32.07 57.94 -3.18
CA THR A 567 32.78 59.22 -3.35
C THR A 567 31.95 60.37 -2.77
N ARG A 568 30.65 60.44 -3.09
CA ARG A 568 29.73 61.48 -2.61
C ARG A 568 29.56 61.44 -1.09
N LEU A 569 29.51 60.26 -0.47
CA LEU A 569 29.48 60.08 0.99
C LEU A 569 30.75 60.63 1.66
N LEU A 570 31.92 60.27 1.13
CA LEU A 570 33.22 60.69 1.67
C LEU A 570 33.47 62.18 1.46
N GLU A 571 33.14 62.71 0.29
CA GLU A 571 33.24 64.13 -0.04
C GLU A 571 32.37 64.98 0.91
N MET A 572 31.08 64.60 1.07
CA MET A 572 30.17 65.27 1.98
C MET A 572 30.71 65.29 3.42
N ASN A 573 31.22 64.15 3.91
CA ASN A 573 31.75 64.08 5.27
C ASN A 573 33.12 64.77 5.41
N LEU A 574 34.02 64.73 4.42
CA LEU A 574 35.31 65.45 4.47
C LEU A 574 35.12 66.97 4.47
N MET A 575 34.07 67.47 3.82
CA MET A 575 33.75 68.90 3.76
C MET A 575 33.02 69.41 5.01
N HIS A 576 32.13 68.61 5.60
CA HIS A 576 31.27 69.04 6.71
C HIS A 576 31.65 68.45 8.08
N ALA A 577 32.30 67.29 8.13
CA ALA A 577 32.68 66.58 9.37
C ALA A 577 33.94 65.69 9.18
N PRO A 578 35.15 66.26 9.07
CA PRO A 578 36.38 65.52 8.74
C PRO A 578 36.70 64.35 9.69
N GLN A 579 36.30 64.46 10.97
CA GLN A 579 36.46 63.40 11.96
C GLN A 579 35.60 62.15 11.66
N VAL A 580 34.41 62.35 11.08
CA VAL A 580 33.54 61.24 10.65
C VAL A 580 34.12 60.60 9.40
N ALA A 581 34.66 61.39 8.46
CA ALA A 581 35.34 60.86 7.29
C ALA A 581 36.63 60.10 7.65
N ASP A 582 37.42 60.58 8.62
CA ASP A 582 38.59 59.89 9.16
C ASP A 582 38.20 58.55 9.79
N ALA A 583 37.11 58.50 10.55
CA ALA A 583 36.57 57.26 11.08
C ALA A 583 36.06 56.31 9.96
N ILE A 584 35.45 56.86 8.90
CA ILE A 584 34.94 56.06 7.77
C ILE A 584 36.09 55.44 6.97
N LEU A 585 37.11 56.25 6.64
CA LEU A 585 38.32 55.82 5.93
C LEU A 585 39.18 54.90 6.80
N GLY A 586 39.29 55.20 8.09
CA GLY A 586 39.96 54.38 9.10
C GLY A 586 39.38 52.98 9.24
N ASN A 587 38.05 52.88 9.17
CA ASN A 587 37.33 51.60 9.20
C ASN A 587 37.34 50.85 7.85
N GLN A 588 37.97 51.40 6.79
CA GLN A 588 38.07 50.80 5.46
C GLN A 588 36.73 50.31 4.88
N MET A 589 35.63 51.01 5.17
CA MET A 589 34.28 50.52 4.82
C MET A 589 34.01 50.49 3.30
N PHE A 590 34.78 51.23 2.50
CA PHE A 590 34.55 51.39 1.06
C PHE A 590 35.86 51.27 0.27
N THR A 591 35.81 50.79 -0.98
CA THR A 591 37.02 50.60 -1.82
C THR A 591 36.96 51.22 -3.21
N ASN A 592 35.77 51.61 -3.69
CA ASN A 592 35.48 51.91 -5.10
C ASN A 592 35.28 53.41 -5.39
N TYR A 593 35.58 54.28 -4.42
CA TYR A 593 35.54 55.74 -4.57
C TYR A 593 36.78 56.29 -5.30
N ASP A 594 36.73 57.55 -5.72
CA ASP A 594 37.85 58.24 -6.37
C ASP A 594 39.00 58.50 -5.37
N ARG A 595 40.00 57.61 -5.38
CA ARG A 595 41.12 57.64 -4.43
C ARG A 595 42.02 58.86 -4.59
N ALA A 596 42.25 59.33 -5.82
CA ALA A 596 43.13 60.47 -6.07
C ALA A 596 42.49 61.77 -5.57
N HIS A 597 41.19 61.94 -5.80
CA HIS A 597 40.44 63.09 -5.32
C HIS A 597 40.36 63.11 -3.78
N ILE A 598 40.07 61.95 -3.16
CA ILE A 598 39.99 61.81 -1.69
C ILE A 598 41.37 61.95 -1.02
N ALA A 599 42.46 61.44 -1.61
CA ALA A 599 43.82 61.61 -1.08
C ALA A 599 44.22 63.09 -0.93
N GLN A 600 43.91 63.90 -1.95
CA GLN A 600 44.17 65.34 -1.94
C GLN A 600 43.31 66.07 -0.90
N LEU A 601 42.06 65.64 -0.69
CA LEU A 601 41.20 66.20 0.34
C LEU A 601 41.66 65.81 1.75
N CYS A 602 42.16 64.58 1.95
CA CYS A 602 42.75 64.12 3.22
C CYS A 602 44.05 64.84 3.58
N GLU A 603 44.93 65.09 2.59
CA GLU A 603 46.15 65.88 2.79
C GLU A 603 45.81 67.33 3.18
N LYS A 604 44.84 67.95 2.50
CA LYS A 604 44.33 69.30 2.84
C LYS A 604 43.64 69.36 4.22
N ALA A 605 43.05 68.26 4.66
CA ALA A 605 42.44 68.11 5.97
C ALA A 605 43.44 67.75 7.10
N GLY A 606 44.75 67.56 6.78
CA GLY A 606 45.80 67.28 7.76
C GLY A 606 45.99 65.80 8.15
N LEU A 607 45.39 64.87 7.41
CA LEU A 607 45.40 63.43 7.71
C LEU A 607 46.48 62.69 6.89
N LEU A 608 47.76 62.91 7.22
CA LEU A 608 48.92 62.37 6.46
C LEU A 608 48.96 60.84 6.39
N GLN A 609 48.53 60.12 7.44
CA GLN A 609 48.45 58.66 7.41
C GLN A 609 47.43 58.16 6.38
N ARG A 610 46.27 58.82 6.29
CA ARG A 610 45.22 58.48 5.30
C ARG A 610 45.63 58.91 3.88
N ALA A 611 46.37 60.01 3.75
CA ALA A 611 46.92 60.44 2.47
C ALA A 611 47.94 59.42 1.92
N LEU A 612 48.86 58.94 2.76
CA LEU A 612 49.82 57.88 2.41
C LEU A 612 49.14 56.58 1.93
N GLU A 613 47.99 56.22 2.50
CA GLU A 613 47.20 55.03 2.09
C GLU A 613 46.56 55.17 0.69
N HIS A 614 46.45 56.39 0.17
CA HIS A 614 45.76 56.66 -1.10
C HIS A 614 46.69 57.17 -2.20
N TYR A 615 47.94 57.54 -1.89
CA TYR A 615 48.95 57.82 -2.90
C TYR A 615 49.40 56.54 -3.62
N THR A 616 49.61 56.66 -4.93
CA THR A 616 50.04 55.55 -5.80
C THR A 616 51.42 55.76 -6.42
N ASP A 617 52.03 56.94 -6.28
CA ASP A 617 53.34 57.26 -6.84
C ASP A 617 54.47 57.03 -5.82
N LEU A 618 55.49 56.24 -6.21
CA LEU A 618 56.66 55.89 -5.40
C LEU A 618 57.45 57.12 -4.93
N TYR A 619 57.44 58.20 -5.72
CA TYR A 619 58.11 59.44 -5.35
C TYR A 619 57.46 60.12 -4.14
N ASP A 620 56.12 60.23 -4.14
CA ASP A 620 55.35 60.81 -3.04
C ASP A 620 55.41 59.92 -1.78
N ILE A 621 55.47 58.59 -1.97
CA ILE A 621 55.64 57.60 -0.89
C ILE A 621 57.02 57.71 -0.23
N LYS A 622 58.12 57.68 -1.01
CA LYS A 622 59.49 57.82 -0.48
C LYS A 622 59.68 59.14 0.27
N ARG A 623 59.07 60.22 -0.21
CA ARG A 623 59.11 61.56 0.43
C ARG A 623 58.45 61.55 1.82
N ALA A 624 57.34 60.84 1.98
CA ALA A 624 56.57 60.85 3.22
C ALA A 624 57.00 59.75 4.23
N VAL A 625 57.54 58.61 3.78
CA VAL A 625 57.93 57.45 4.63
C VAL A 625 59.19 57.69 5.47
N VAL A 626 60.11 58.56 5.03
CA VAL A 626 61.36 58.87 5.76
C VAL A 626 61.10 59.63 7.06
N HIS A 627 59.95 60.30 7.18
CA HIS A 627 59.54 61.01 8.39
C HIS A 627 58.94 60.05 9.45
N THR A 628 59.69 59.02 9.81
CA THR A 628 59.28 57.94 10.76
C THR A 628 58.93 58.43 12.17
N HIS A 629 59.19 59.70 12.50
CA HIS A 629 58.85 60.34 13.78
C HIS A 629 57.45 60.97 13.84
N LEU A 630 56.81 61.22 12.68
CA LEU A 630 55.42 61.71 12.58
C LEU A 630 54.42 60.56 12.31
N LEU A 631 54.95 59.35 12.12
CA LEU A 631 54.20 58.15 11.78
C LEU A 631 54.21 57.20 12.98
N ASN A 632 53.10 56.52 13.20
CA ASN A 632 53.04 55.47 14.22
C ASN A 632 53.92 54.28 13.75
N PRO A 633 54.91 53.82 14.55
CA PRO A 633 55.79 52.69 14.19
C PRO A 633 55.02 51.43 13.79
N GLU A 634 53.90 51.13 14.43
CA GLU A 634 53.08 49.95 14.10
C GLU A 634 52.34 50.11 12.77
N TRP A 635 51.83 51.31 12.48
CA TRP A 635 51.18 51.62 11.21
C TRP A 635 52.19 51.61 10.07
N LEU A 636 53.40 52.12 10.30
CA LEU A 636 54.47 52.12 9.31
C LEU A 636 54.89 50.69 8.95
N VAL A 637 55.04 49.81 9.94
CA VAL A 637 55.27 48.38 9.70
C VAL A 637 54.14 47.82 8.83
N ASN A 638 52.86 48.13 9.10
CA ASN A 638 51.74 47.69 8.24
C ASN A 638 51.77 48.24 6.81
N PHE A 639 52.22 49.48 6.63
CA PHE A 639 52.22 50.19 5.35
C PHE A 639 53.17 49.53 4.34
N PHE A 640 54.30 48.98 4.77
CA PHE A 640 55.21 48.22 3.89
C PHE A 640 54.55 47.03 3.19
N GLY A 641 53.44 46.51 3.72
CA GLY A 641 52.66 45.47 3.05
C GLY A 641 51.85 45.93 1.84
N SER A 642 51.63 47.23 1.68
CA SER A 642 50.95 47.81 0.51
C SER A 642 51.90 48.15 -0.65
N LEU A 643 53.21 48.05 -0.42
CA LEU A 643 54.24 48.38 -1.39
C LEU A 643 54.66 47.13 -2.17
N SER A 644 55.16 47.32 -3.39
CA SER A 644 55.71 46.20 -4.18
C SER A 644 56.98 45.63 -3.53
N VAL A 645 57.39 44.41 -3.92
CA VAL A 645 58.56 43.72 -3.35
C VAL A 645 59.85 44.52 -3.59
N GLU A 646 60.00 45.06 -4.80
CA GLU A 646 61.14 45.90 -5.17
C GLU A 646 61.14 47.22 -4.41
N ASP A 647 59.97 47.88 -4.32
CA ASP A 647 59.81 49.15 -3.59
C ASP A 647 60.02 48.97 -2.08
N SER A 648 59.60 47.84 -1.52
CA SER A 648 59.76 47.48 -0.12
C SER A 648 61.22 47.21 0.23
N LEU A 649 61.95 46.47 -0.61
CA LEU A 649 63.39 46.25 -0.44
C LEU A 649 64.16 47.56 -0.61
N GLU A 650 63.77 48.44 -1.54
CA GLU A 650 64.37 49.77 -1.70
C GLU A 650 64.07 50.69 -0.51
N CYS A 651 62.85 50.68 0.02
CA CYS A 651 62.46 51.45 1.19
C CYS A 651 63.13 50.91 2.47
N LEU A 652 63.27 49.59 2.64
CA LEU A 652 64.03 48.96 3.74
C LEU A 652 65.52 49.28 3.64
N ARG A 653 66.08 49.27 2.43
CA ARG A 653 67.45 49.67 2.16
C ARG A 653 67.66 51.16 2.45
N ALA A 654 66.71 52.02 2.07
CA ALA A 654 66.74 53.45 2.40
C ALA A 654 66.64 53.70 3.92
N MET A 655 65.81 52.93 4.63
CA MET A 655 65.71 52.99 6.10
C MET A 655 66.99 52.49 6.80
N LEU A 656 67.55 51.34 6.40
CA LEU A 656 68.80 50.81 6.98
C LEU A 656 70.01 51.69 6.63
N SER A 657 70.03 52.28 5.43
CA SER A 657 71.08 53.23 5.00
C SER A 657 71.02 54.54 5.77
N ALA A 658 69.82 55.03 6.12
CA ALA A 658 69.64 56.25 6.89
C ALA A 658 70.11 56.12 8.36
N ASN A 659 69.75 55.03 9.07
CA ASN A 659 70.22 54.77 10.44
C ASN A 659 70.00 53.31 10.90
N ILE A 660 71.04 52.47 10.87
CA ILE A 660 70.96 51.05 11.25
C ILE A 660 70.53 50.86 12.71
N ARG A 661 71.07 51.60 13.68
CA ARG A 661 70.76 51.36 15.11
C ARG A 661 69.31 51.69 15.47
N GLN A 662 68.78 52.76 14.89
CA GLN A 662 67.40 53.19 15.16
C GLN A 662 66.38 52.35 14.39
N ASN A 663 66.74 51.91 13.17
CA ASN A 663 65.81 51.23 12.28
C ASN A 663 65.94 49.70 12.33
N LEU A 664 66.99 49.10 12.92
CA LEU A 664 67.18 47.63 12.94
C LEU A 664 65.98 46.90 13.56
N GLN A 665 65.42 47.41 14.65
CA GLN A 665 64.27 46.78 15.30
C GLN A 665 63.02 46.85 14.42
N ILE A 666 62.78 47.99 13.75
CA ILE A 666 61.67 48.16 12.80
C ILE A 666 61.92 47.30 11.56
N CYS A 667 63.14 47.22 11.03
CA CYS A 667 63.49 46.41 9.88
C CYS A 667 63.44 44.91 10.17
N VAL A 668 63.80 44.47 11.39
CA VAL A 668 63.57 43.09 11.84
C VAL A 668 62.07 42.84 11.97
N GLN A 669 61.27 43.78 12.48
CA GLN A 669 59.81 43.63 12.54
C GLN A 669 59.16 43.60 11.14
N VAL A 670 59.61 44.43 10.20
CA VAL A 670 59.14 44.44 8.80
C VAL A 670 59.59 43.16 8.09
N ALA A 671 60.86 42.77 8.24
CA ALA A 671 61.36 41.50 7.69
C ALA A 671 60.57 40.32 8.27
N SER A 672 60.39 40.26 9.58
CA SER A 672 59.62 39.19 10.26
C SER A 672 58.14 39.19 9.89
N LYS A 673 57.60 40.30 9.38
CA LYS A 673 56.19 40.42 8.97
C LYS A 673 55.96 40.19 7.47
N TYR A 674 56.91 40.56 6.61
CA TYR A 674 56.80 40.47 5.15
C TYR A 674 57.82 39.51 4.52
N HIS A 675 58.37 38.58 5.31
CA HIS A 675 59.39 37.64 4.83
C HIS A 675 58.94 36.77 3.66
N GLU A 676 57.63 36.50 3.55
CA GLU A 676 57.08 35.69 2.46
C GLU A 676 57.15 36.41 1.11
N GLN A 677 56.85 37.71 1.09
CA GLN A 677 56.87 38.53 -0.14
C GLN A 677 58.29 38.92 -0.54
N LEU A 678 59.13 39.24 0.44
CA LEU A 678 60.52 39.65 0.25
C LEU A 678 61.49 38.48 0.08
N THR A 679 60.96 37.25 0.20
CA THR A 679 61.66 35.96 0.24
C THR A 679 62.66 35.81 1.40
N THR A 680 62.53 34.69 2.12
CA THR A 680 63.42 34.34 3.24
C THR A 680 64.88 34.25 2.80
N GLN A 681 65.14 33.85 1.55
CA GLN A 681 66.48 33.77 0.99
C GLN A 681 67.09 35.16 0.77
N SER A 682 66.40 36.10 0.12
CA SER A 682 66.92 37.46 -0.08
C SER A 682 67.06 38.24 1.23
N LEU A 683 66.19 37.98 2.22
CA LEU A 683 66.34 38.53 3.57
C LEU A 683 67.47 37.88 4.37
N THR A 684 67.67 36.56 4.24
CA THR A 684 68.81 35.84 4.84
C THR A 684 70.11 36.37 4.24
N GLU A 685 70.18 36.54 2.91
CA GLU A 685 71.31 37.15 2.20
C GLU A 685 71.49 38.62 2.60
N LEU A 686 70.41 39.39 2.78
CA LEU A 686 70.46 40.76 3.29
C LEU A 686 71.09 40.78 4.69
N PHE A 687 70.62 39.99 5.65
CA PHE A 687 71.17 39.95 7.01
C PHE A 687 72.58 39.32 7.10
N GLU A 688 72.89 38.33 6.25
CA GLU A 688 74.22 37.75 6.12
C GLU A 688 75.22 38.72 5.48
N SER A 689 74.80 39.55 4.51
CA SER A 689 75.63 40.58 3.88
C SER A 689 76.08 41.67 4.88
N PHE A 690 75.26 41.91 5.91
CA PHE A 690 75.59 42.77 7.06
C PHE A 690 76.16 41.99 8.27
N LYS A 691 76.44 40.68 8.16
CA LYS A 691 77.04 39.76 9.16
C LYS A 691 76.33 39.65 10.52
N SER A 692 75.00 39.64 10.55
CA SER A 692 74.23 39.62 11.81
C SER A 692 73.58 38.25 12.10
N PHE A 693 74.31 37.32 12.76
CA PHE A 693 73.74 36.02 13.18
C PHE A 693 72.71 36.12 14.32
N GLU A 694 72.78 37.20 15.11
CA GLU A 694 71.79 37.52 16.15
C GLU A 694 70.51 38.05 15.51
N GLY A 695 70.61 38.93 14.51
CA GLY A 695 69.48 39.33 13.68
C GLY A 695 68.86 38.14 12.94
N LEU A 696 69.69 37.21 12.45
CA LEU A 696 69.23 35.98 11.81
C LEU A 696 68.56 35.01 12.80
N PHE A 697 69.06 34.86 14.03
CA PHE A 697 68.41 34.04 15.05
C PHE A 697 67.07 34.63 15.52
N TYR A 698 66.95 35.94 15.69
CA TYR A 698 65.68 36.58 16.05
C TYR A 698 64.68 36.61 14.88
N PHE A 699 65.16 36.86 13.66
CA PHE A 699 64.36 36.78 12.44
C PHE A 699 63.89 35.34 12.17
N LEU A 700 64.80 34.38 12.09
CA LEU A 700 64.44 32.97 11.91
C LEU A 700 63.69 32.45 13.13
N GLY A 701 63.94 32.91 14.35
CA GLY A 701 63.15 32.54 15.53
C GLY A 701 61.72 33.07 15.51
N SER A 702 61.51 34.25 14.92
CA SER A 702 60.17 34.78 14.67
C SER A 702 59.43 34.02 13.57
N ILE A 703 60.15 33.40 12.64
CA ILE A 703 59.59 32.74 11.45
C ILE A 703 59.52 31.22 11.58
N VAL A 704 60.41 30.59 12.33
CA VAL A 704 60.57 29.13 12.35
C VAL A 704 59.31 28.43 12.85
N ASN A 705 58.58 29.03 13.79
CA ASN A 705 57.32 28.44 14.26
C ASN A 705 56.21 28.47 13.18
N PHE A 706 56.38 29.25 12.11
CA PHE A 706 55.39 29.46 11.04
C PHE A 706 55.86 28.97 9.66
N SER A 707 57.16 28.92 9.39
CA SER A 707 57.70 28.43 8.13
C SER A 707 57.46 26.93 7.97
N GLN A 708 57.32 26.45 6.74
CA GLN A 708 57.32 25.01 6.44
C GLN A 708 58.55 24.57 5.63
N ASP A 709 59.42 25.51 5.30
CA ASP A 709 60.62 25.23 4.51
C ASP A 709 61.61 24.40 5.33
N PRO A 710 61.93 23.15 4.90
CA PRO A 710 62.85 22.29 5.61
C PRO A 710 64.22 22.93 5.83
N GLU A 711 64.64 23.82 4.93
CA GLU A 711 65.91 24.52 5.03
C GLU A 711 65.89 25.60 6.12
N VAL A 712 64.79 26.33 6.29
CA VAL A 712 64.62 27.33 7.37
C VAL A 712 64.65 26.67 8.75
N HIS A 713 63.96 25.54 8.91
CA HIS A 713 63.95 24.79 10.16
C HIS A 713 65.31 24.17 10.45
N PHE A 714 65.95 23.60 9.44
CA PHE A 714 67.29 23.06 9.59
C PHE A 714 68.32 24.16 9.92
N LYS A 715 68.27 25.32 9.27
CA LYS A 715 69.13 26.48 9.54
C LYS A 715 68.85 27.09 10.90
N TYR A 716 67.61 27.09 11.36
CA TYR A 716 67.25 27.49 12.71
C TYR A 716 67.77 26.50 13.77
N ILE A 717 67.59 25.19 13.58
CA ILE A 717 68.16 24.15 14.45
C ILE A 717 69.70 24.26 14.47
N GLN A 718 70.31 24.57 13.33
CA GLN A 718 71.75 24.80 13.21
C GLN A 718 72.19 26.07 13.96
N ALA A 719 71.46 27.19 13.82
CA ALA A 719 71.73 28.43 14.52
C ALA A 719 71.53 28.28 16.04
N ALA A 720 70.48 27.58 16.47
CA ALA A 720 70.19 27.27 17.87
C ALA A 720 71.22 26.32 18.50
N CYS A 721 71.65 25.28 17.78
CA CYS A 721 72.69 24.36 18.23
C CYS A 721 74.06 25.05 18.34
N LYS A 722 74.41 25.93 17.39
CA LYS A 722 75.66 26.72 17.43
C LYS A 722 75.66 27.85 18.47
N THR A 723 74.49 28.37 18.83
CA THR A 723 74.32 29.36 19.92
C THR A 723 74.14 28.72 21.30
N GLY A 724 74.13 27.37 21.39
CA GLY A 724 74.11 26.61 22.66
C GLY A 724 72.72 26.41 23.29
N GLN A 725 71.63 26.68 22.58
CA GLN A 725 70.25 26.69 23.10
C GLN A 725 69.56 25.31 22.97
N ILE A 726 69.94 24.32 23.78
CA ILE A 726 69.46 22.92 23.69
C ILE A 726 67.94 22.78 23.93
N LYS A 727 67.36 23.59 24.83
CA LYS A 727 65.92 23.58 25.11
C LYS A 727 65.08 24.00 23.90
N GLU A 728 65.61 24.90 23.07
CA GLU A 728 64.93 25.34 21.85
C GLU A 728 65.02 24.29 20.75
N VAL A 729 66.11 23.51 20.71
CA VAL A 729 66.22 22.34 19.84
C VAL A 729 65.20 21.26 20.23
N GLU A 730 65.04 20.97 21.53
CA GLU A 730 64.00 20.06 22.03
C GLU A 730 62.60 20.56 21.65
N ARG A 731 62.34 21.86 21.89
CA ARG A 731 61.08 22.51 21.56
C ARG A 731 60.76 22.38 20.07
N ILE A 732 61.68 22.75 19.18
CA ILE A 732 61.48 22.66 17.73
C ILE A 732 61.27 21.21 17.29
N CYS A 733 62.03 20.25 17.83
CA CYS A 733 61.82 18.83 17.52
C CYS A 733 60.45 18.31 17.98
N ARG A 734 59.89 18.89 19.06
CA ARG A 734 58.55 18.56 19.59
C ARG A 734 57.41 19.28 18.90
N GLU A 735 57.63 20.52 18.50
CA GLU A 735 56.58 21.42 18.03
C GLU A 735 56.59 21.60 16.52
N SER A 736 57.73 21.48 15.83
CA SER A 736 57.84 21.64 14.37
C SER A 736 57.74 20.32 13.58
N ASN A 737 56.93 20.32 12.52
CA ASN A 737 56.74 19.18 11.62
C ASN A 737 57.48 19.32 10.27
N CYS A 738 58.18 20.42 10.07
CA CYS A 738 58.49 20.94 8.74
C CYS A 738 59.93 20.72 8.30
N TYR A 739 60.78 20.28 9.21
CA TYR A 739 62.12 19.82 8.84
C TYR A 739 62.04 18.43 8.23
N ASP A 740 62.99 18.11 7.34
CA ASP A 740 63.17 16.74 6.84
C ASP A 740 63.50 15.80 8.01
N PRO A 741 62.58 14.89 8.38
CA PRO A 741 62.74 14.05 9.56
C PRO A 741 63.92 13.09 9.45
N GLU A 742 64.28 12.64 8.24
CA GLU A 742 65.43 11.75 8.05
C GLU A 742 66.75 12.52 8.21
N ARG A 743 66.83 13.71 7.60
CA ARG A 743 68.01 14.57 7.68
C ARG A 743 68.25 15.06 9.11
N VAL A 744 67.19 15.44 9.84
CA VAL A 744 67.28 15.84 11.25
C VAL A 744 67.53 14.62 12.16
N LYS A 745 66.88 13.47 11.93
CA LYS A 745 67.18 12.20 12.64
C LYS A 745 68.65 11.82 12.50
N ASN A 746 69.21 11.89 11.30
CA ASN A 746 70.61 11.57 11.04
C ASN A 746 71.55 12.60 11.66
N PHE A 747 71.26 13.90 11.54
CA PHE A 747 72.01 14.97 12.20
C PHE A 747 72.03 14.83 13.73
N LEU A 748 70.88 14.51 14.34
CA LEU A 748 70.77 14.30 15.80
C LEU A 748 71.47 13.01 16.27
N LYS A 749 71.45 11.93 15.46
CA LYS A 749 72.25 10.71 15.69
C LYS A 749 73.75 10.98 15.64
N GLU A 750 74.20 11.85 14.73
CA GLU A 750 75.61 12.26 14.60
C GLU A 750 76.06 13.25 15.68
N ALA A 751 75.20 14.20 16.05
CA ALA A 751 75.49 15.23 17.05
C ALA A 751 75.67 14.69 18.49
N LYS A 752 75.25 13.44 18.76
CA LYS A 752 75.41 12.72 20.05
C LYS A 752 75.10 13.59 21.28
N LEU A 753 73.89 14.16 21.31
CA LEU A 753 73.43 14.98 22.42
C LEU A 753 73.41 14.19 23.74
N THR A 754 73.66 14.88 24.86
CA THR A 754 73.66 14.29 26.21
C THR A 754 72.27 13.87 26.68
N ASP A 755 71.21 14.51 26.17
CA ASP A 755 69.81 14.11 26.36
C ASP A 755 69.23 13.61 25.03
N GLN A 756 68.68 12.40 25.04
CA GLN A 756 68.14 11.72 23.86
C GLN A 756 66.64 12.02 23.66
N LEU A 757 66.02 12.83 24.54
CA LEU A 757 64.61 13.20 24.45
C LEU A 757 64.23 13.88 23.12
N PRO A 758 65.03 14.81 22.53
CA PRO A 758 64.72 15.37 21.21
C PRO A 758 64.63 14.29 20.12
N LEU A 759 65.49 13.28 20.16
CA LEU A 759 65.47 12.14 19.22
C LEU A 759 64.23 11.25 19.41
N ILE A 760 63.85 10.96 20.66
CA ILE A 760 62.64 10.18 20.99
C ILE A 760 61.39 10.88 20.43
N ILE A 761 61.31 12.20 20.58
CA ILE A 761 60.17 13.00 20.13
C ILE A 761 60.06 13.01 18.61
N VAL A 762 61.16 13.20 17.87
CA VAL A 762 61.12 13.14 16.39
C VAL A 762 60.66 11.76 15.94
N CYS A 763 61.17 10.70 16.56
CA CYS A 763 60.80 9.35 16.16
C CYS A 763 59.36 8.94 16.51
N ASP A 764 58.84 9.38 17.67
CA ASP A 764 57.43 9.18 18.07
C ASP A 764 56.47 9.92 17.13
N ARG A 765 56.79 11.18 16.82
CA ARG A 765 55.89 12.07 16.07
C ARG A 765 55.73 11.68 14.61
N PHE A 766 56.77 11.13 13.99
CA PHE A 766 56.77 10.76 12.57
C PHE A 766 56.68 9.24 12.33
N ASP A 767 56.16 8.48 13.30
CA ASP A 767 55.97 7.02 13.23
C ASP A 767 57.26 6.21 12.95
N PHE A 768 58.45 6.79 13.18
CA PHE A 768 59.73 6.05 13.20
C PHE A 768 59.96 5.32 14.54
N VAL A 769 58.88 4.95 15.24
CA VAL A 769 58.91 4.28 16.54
C VAL A 769 59.65 2.94 16.43
N HIS A 770 59.46 2.21 15.33
CA HIS A 770 60.17 0.96 15.08
C HIS A 770 61.70 1.16 14.95
N ASP A 771 62.15 2.16 14.19
CA ASP A 771 63.56 2.57 14.06
C ASP A 771 64.17 3.03 15.39
N LEU A 772 63.39 3.74 16.21
CA LEU A 772 63.78 4.21 17.53
C LEU A 772 63.97 3.04 18.49
N VAL A 773 63.02 2.11 18.54
CA VAL A 773 63.11 0.91 19.39
C VAL A 773 64.33 0.07 18.99
N LEU A 774 64.60 -0.10 17.69
CA LEU A 774 65.81 -0.75 17.19
C LEU A 774 67.10 -0.01 17.62
N TYR A 775 67.14 1.31 17.49
CA TYR A 775 68.31 2.13 17.87
C TYR A 775 68.55 2.14 19.38
N LEU A 776 67.50 2.31 20.18
CA LEU A 776 67.60 2.33 21.65
C LEU A 776 67.95 0.94 22.21
N TYR A 777 67.40 -0.13 21.64
CA TYR A 777 67.72 -1.50 22.05
C TYR A 777 69.15 -1.90 21.68
N ARG A 778 69.61 -1.62 20.44
CA ARG A 778 70.99 -1.91 20.01
C ARG A 778 72.07 -1.15 20.81
N ASN A 779 71.72 0.00 21.39
CA ASN A 779 72.62 0.80 22.23
C ASN A 779 72.42 0.56 23.75
N ASN A 780 71.70 -0.50 24.16
CA ASN A 780 71.43 -0.86 25.57
C ASN A 780 70.68 0.20 26.39
N LEU A 781 69.79 0.99 25.77
CA LEU A 781 69.04 2.08 26.41
C LEU A 781 67.59 1.69 26.77
N GLN A 782 67.38 0.51 27.38
CA GLN A 782 66.04 -0.04 27.67
C GLN A 782 65.19 0.85 28.60
N LYS A 783 65.81 1.56 29.55
CA LYS A 783 65.12 2.48 30.48
C LYS A 783 64.35 3.59 29.76
N TYR A 784 64.82 4.04 28.60
CA TYR A 784 64.13 5.07 27.81
C TYR A 784 62.92 4.51 27.05
N ILE A 785 62.91 3.21 26.73
CA ILE A 785 61.75 2.52 26.13
C ILE A 785 60.61 2.43 27.15
N GLU A 786 60.91 2.06 28.40
CA GLU A 786 59.93 2.05 29.48
C GLU A 786 59.37 3.45 29.79
N ILE A 787 60.25 4.47 29.88
CA ILE A 787 59.83 5.86 30.11
C ILE A 787 58.95 6.38 28.97
N TYR A 788 59.26 6.03 27.72
CA TYR A 788 58.47 6.43 26.57
C TYR A 788 57.03 5.87 26.66
N VAL A 789 56.90 4.57 26.93
CA VAL A 789 55.60 3.91 27.03
C VAL A 789 54.81 4.33 28.28
N GLN A 790 55.48 4.60 29.40
CA GLN A 790 54.80 4.94 30.66
C GLN A 790 54.48 6.44 30.81
N LYS A 791 55.36 7.33 30.32
CA LYS A 791 55.26 8.78 30.57
C LYS A 791 55.04 9.63 29.33
N VAL A 792 55.46 9.19 28.15
CA VAL A 792 55.39 10.01 26.92
C VAL A 792 54.12 9.69 26.14
N ASN A 793 53.91 8.44 25.75
CA ASN A 793 52.72 8.07 24.99
C ASN A 793 52.26 6.61 25.24
N PRO A 794 51.35 6.38 26.20
CA PRO A 794 50.79 5.07 26.50
C PRO A 794 49.98 4.44 25.36
N SER A 795 49.39 5.24 24.46
CA SER A 795 48.54 4.70 23.38
C SER A 795 49.33 4.00 22.28
N ARG A 796 50.63 4.32 22.13
CA ARG A 796 51.54 3.70 21.15
C ARG A 796 52.14 2.38 21.62
N LEU A 797 51.75 1.89 22.79
CA LEU A 797 52.13 0.58 23.33
C LEU A 797 51.99 -0.57 22.30
N PRO A 798 50.92 -0.69 21.50
CA PRO A 798 50.79 -1.72 20.46
C PRO A 798 51.96 -1.78 19.47
N VAL A 799 52.40 -0.62 18.97
CA VAL A 799 53.46 -0.51 17.97
C VAL A 799 54.84 -0.76 18.58
N VAL A 800 55.06 -0.33 19.82
CA VAL A 800 56.29 -0.61 20.56
C VAL A 800 56.42 -2.11 20.86
N ILE A 801 55.33 -2.76 21.27
CA ILE A 801 55.31 -4.23 21.45
C ILE A 801 55.60 -4.91 20.13
N GLY A 802 55.03 -4.42 19.02
CA GLY A 802 55.38 -4.87 17.69
C GLY A 802 56.89 -4.80 17.39
N GLY A 803 57.51 -3.63 17.60
CA GLY A 803 58.94 -3.46 17.39
C GLY A 803 59.82 -4.28 18.33
N LEU A 804 59.41 -4.50 19.58
CA LEU A 804 60.13 -5.37 20.52
C LEU A 804 60.03 -6.86 20.14
N LEU A 805 58.90 -7.30 19.58
CA LEU A 805 58.72 -8.65 19.05
C LEU A 805 59.60 -8.90 17.82
N ASP A 806 59.83 -7.89 16.97
CA ASP A 806 60.68 -7.99 15.78
C ASP A 806 62.19 -8.11 16.13
N VAL A 807 62.58 -7.80 17.38
CA VAL A 807 63.96 -7.86 17.89
C VAL A 807 64.16 -9.02 18.88
N ASP A 808 63.21 -9.96 18.91
CA ASP A 808 63.21 -11.12 19.81
C ASP A 808 63.39 -10.74 21.30
N CYS A 809 62.75 -9.67 21.75
CA CYS A 809 62.75 -9.27 23.16
C CYS A 809 62.03 -10.33 24.03
N SER A 810 62.48 -10.54 25.27
CA SER A 810 61.92 -11.55 26.18
C SER A 810 60.43 -11.27 26.50
N GLU A 811 59.59 -12.31 26.42
CA GLU A 811 58.15 -12.21 26.63
C GLU A 811 57.76 -11.62 28.00
N ASP A 812 58.58 -11.81 29.03
CA ASP A 812 58.31 -11.31 30.39
C ASP A 812 58.36 -9.79 30.47
N VAL A 813 59.24 -9.15 29.69
CA VAL A 813 59.34 -7.69 29.59
C VAL A 813 58.09 -7.13 28.90
N ILE A 814 57.62 -7.80 27.84
CA ILE A 814 56.41 -7.43 27.10
C ILE A 814 55.17 -7.58 27.98
N LYS A 815 55.04 -8.71 28.70
CA LYS A 815 53.92 -8.96 29.63
C LYS A 815 53.90 -7.94 30.78
N SER A 816 55.07 -7.59 31.33
CA SER A 816 55.21 -6.56 32.36
C SER A 816 54.78 -5.17 31.85
N LEU A 817 55.21 -4.78 30.65
CA LEU A 817 54.80 -3.53 30.00
C LEU A 817 53.29 -3.43 29.80
N ILE A 818 52.63 -4.50 29.35
CA ILE A 818 51.17 -4.55 29.16
C ILE A 818 50.42 -4.42 30.50
N LEU A 819 50.90 -5.10 31.54
CA LEU A 819 50.27 -5.09 32.87
C LEU A 819 50.41 -3.74 33.59
N VAL A 820 51.50 -3.01 33.36
CA VAL A 820 51.78 -1.72 34.01
C VAL A 820 50.91 -0.59 33.44
N VAL A 821 50.55 -0.64 32.15
CA VAL A 821 49.91 0.46 31.41
C VAL A 821 48.36 0.34 31.38
N ARG A 822 47.74 -0.24 32.42
CA ARG A 822 46.30 -0.60 32.44
C ARG A 822 45.37 0.51 31.90
N GLY A 823 44.69 0.23 30.78
CA GLY A 823 43.46 0.91 30.34
C GLY A 823 43.60 2.18 29.51
N GLN A 824 44.77 2.50 28.94
CA GLN A 824 44.98 3.74 28.16
C GLN A 824 45.32 3.53 26.66
N PHE A 825 45.16 2.32 26.13
CA PHE A 825 45.44 1.98 24.74
C PHE A 825 44.30 1.17 24.13
N SER A 826 44.17 1.21 22.79
CA SER A 826 43.13 0.49 22.06
C SER A 826 43.39 -1.02 22.06
N THR A 827 42.39 -1.78 22.53
CA THR A 827 42.44 -3.25 22.53
C THR A 827 42.49 -3.79 21.10
N ASP A 828 41.76 -3.19 20.15
CA ASP A 828 41.74 -3.60 18.74
C ASP A 828 43.12 -3.41 18.06
N GLU A 829 43.80 -2.30 18.32
CA GLU A 829 45.12 -2.03 17.73
C GLU A 829 46.22 -2.94 18.30
N LEU A 830 46.17 -3.22 19.62
CA LEU A 830 47.08 -4.17 20.26
C LEU A 830 46.93 -5.58 19.69
N VAL A 831 45.68 -6.02 19.56
CA VAL A 831 45.36 -7.33 18.99
C VAL A 831 45.86 -7.40 17.56
N ALA A 832 45.65 -6.36 16.74
CA ALA A 832 46.09 -6.32 15.35
C ALA A 832 47.63 -6.35 15.17
N GLU A 833 48.40 -5.59 15.98
CA GLU A 833 49.87 -5.56 15.86
C GLU A 833 50.54 -6.87 16.31
N VAL A 834 49.94 -7.54 17.30
CA VAL A 834 50.38 -8.86 17.77
C VAL A 834 49.91 -9.98 16.82
N GLU A 835 48.73 -9.82 16.19
CA GLU A 835 48.17 -10.69 15.16
C GLU A 835 49.03 -10.70 13.90
N LYS A 836 49.47 -9.53 13.40
CA LYS A 836 50.39 -9.43 12.24
C LYS A 836 51.68 -10.22 12.42
N ARG A 837 52.14 -10.38 13.67
CA ARG A 837 53.38 -11.08 14.03
C ARG A 837 53.14 -12.52 14.50
N ASN A 838 51.90 -13.02 14.39
CA ASN A 838 51.48 -14.36 14.80
C ASN A 838 51.75 -14.70 16.28
N ARG A 839 51.78 -13.71 17.18
CA ARG A 839 52.07 -13.89 18.63
C ARG A 839 50.85 -13.66 19.54
N LEU A 840 49.63 -13.75 19.00
CA LEU A 840 48.34 -13.44 19.67
C LEU A 840 48.13 -14.12 21.03
N LYS A 841 48.69 -15.33 21.23
CA LYS A 841 48.63 -16.08 22.50
C LYS A 841 49.24 -15.32 23.68
N LEU A 842 50.15 -14.38 23.42
CA LEU A 842 50.79 -13.56 24.46
C LEU A 842 49.77 -12.68 25.22
N LEU A 843 48.65 -12.32 24.58
CA LEU A 843 47.60 -11.47 25.17
C LEU A 843 46.54 -12.26 25.94
N LEU A 844 46.55 -13.60 25.87
CA LEU A 844 45.49 -14.46 26.42
C LEU A 844 45.21 -14.22 27.93
N PRO A 845 46.22 -14.20 28.82
CA PRO A 845 45.98 -14.00 30.25
C PRO A 845 45.39 -12.62 30.58
N TRP A 846 45.68 -11.63 29.73
CA TRP A 846 45.19 -10.26 29.91
C TRP A 846 43.74 -10.12 29.42
N LEU A 847 43.39 -10.71 28.28
CA LEU A 847 42.01 -10.70 27.74
C LEU A 847 41.03 -11.47 28.63
N GLU A 848 41.44 -12.62 29.19
CA GLU A 848 40.60 -13.40 30.11
C GLU A 848 40.31 -12.66 31.42
N SER A 849 41.30 -11.93 31.96
CA SER A 849 41.12 -11.07 33.14
C SER A 849 40.08 -9.97 32.88
N ARG A 850 40.03 -9.41 31.66
CA ARG A 850 39.09 -8.34 31.29
C ARG A 850 37.65 -8.82 31.17
N ILE A 851 37.43 -10.05 30.71
CA ILE A 851 36.09 -10.66 30.68
C ILE A 851 35.61 -11.01 32.09
N HIS A 852 36.49 -11.48 32.96
CA HIS A 852 36.14 -11.75 34.36
C HIS A 852 35.76 -10.48 35.14
N GLU A 853 36.29 -9.33 34.74
CA GLU A 853 35.92 -8.00 35.23
C GLU A 853 34.56 -7.49 34.68
N GLY A 854 33.90 -8.25 33.80
CA GLY A 854 32.57 -7.93 33.26
C GLY A 854 32.58 -7.02 32.03
N CYS A 855 33.69 -6.95 31.28
CA CYS A 855 33.78 -6.11 30.09
C CYS A 855 32.90 -6.66 28.95
N GLU A 856 31.97 -5.86 28.42
CA GLU A 856 31.05 -6.21 27.32
C GLU A 856 31.58 -5.80 25.93
N GLU A 857 32.79 -5.27 25.84
CA GLU A 857 33.35 -4.68 24.61
C GLU A 857 33.51 -5.73 23.48
N PRO A 858 32.96 -5.49 22.27
CA PRO A 858 33.06 -6.43 21.15
C PRO A 858 34.49 -6.74 20.72
N ALA A 859 35.40 -5.77 20.76
CA ALA A 859 36.82 -5.91 20.43
C ALA A 859 37.52 -7.01 21.24
N THR A 860 37.31 -7.00 22.56
CA THR A 860 37.87 -7.98 23.51
C THR A 860 37.35 -9.39 23.21
N HIS A 861 36.04 -9.50 22.94
CA HIS A 861 35.39 -10.76 22.61
C HIS A 861 35.76 -11.30 21.22
N ASN A 862 35.93 -10.41 20.24
CA ASN A 862 36.41 -10.74 18.89
C ASN A 862 37.85 -11.27 18.96
N ALA A 863 38.74 -10.61 19.68
CA ALA A 863 40.12 -11.04 19.86
C ALA A 863 40.22 -12.40 20.58
N LEU A 864 39.41 -12.60 21.63
CA LEU A 864 39.37 -13.88 22.34
C LEU A 864 38.78 -14.99 21.47
N ALA A 865 37.73 -14.71 20.69
CA ALA A 865 37.22 -15.64 19.68
C ALA A 865 38.33 -16.07 18.73
N LYS A 866 39.07 -15.11 18.15
CA LYS A 866 40.22 -15.41 17.27
C LYS A 866 41.29 -16.25 17.96
N ILE A 867 41.66 -15.96 19.20
CA ILE A 867 42.66 -16.73 19.95
C ILE A 867 42.18 -18.14 20.28
N TYR A 868 40.92 -18.31 20.67
CA TYR A 868 40.35 -19.63 20.96
C TYR A 868 40.17 -20.48 19.69
N ILE A 869 39.89 -19.85 18.55
CA ILE A 869 39.92 -20.50 17.23
C ILE A 869 41.36 -20.96 16.91
N ASP A 870 42.35 -20.07 17.06
CA ASP A 870 43.76 -20.36 16.76
C ASP A 870 44.42 -21.35 17.73
N SER A 871 43.96 -21.38 18.98
CA SER A 871 44.45 -22.27 20.03
C SER A 871 43.63 -23.56 20.13
N ASN A 872 42.59 -23.70 19.30
CA ASN A 872 41.60 -24.79 19.33
C ASN A 872 41.04 -25.07 20.74
N ASN A 873 40.78 -24.01 21.51
CA ASN A 873 40.25 -24.09 22.87
C ASN A 873 38.73 -23.93 22.84
N ASN A 874 38.01 -25.01 22.55
CA ASN A 874 36.54 -25.06 22.44
C ASN A 874 35.90 -23.84 21.72
N PRO A 875 36.39 -23.44 20.52
CA PRO A 875 35.92 -22.23 19.84
C PRO A 875 34.43 -22.28 19.52
N GLU A 876 33.88 -23.45 19.18
CA GLU A 876 32.47 -23.60 18.86
C GLU A 876 31.56 -23.29 20.07
N ARG A 877 31.96 -23.68 21.28
CA ARG A 877 31.20 -23.37 22.50
C ARG A 877 31.20 -21.87 22.77
N PHE A 878 32.36 -21.23 22.60
CA PHE A 878 32.48 -19.78 22.77
C PHE A 878 31.60 -19.01 21.77
N LEU A 879 31.59 -19.42 20.49
CA LEU A 879 30.76 -18.80 19.46
C LEU A 879 29.26 -19.01 19.71
N ARG A 880 28.84 -20.14 20.30
CA ARG A 880 27.42 -20.37 20.62
C ARG A 880 26.94 -19.67 21.89
N GLU A 881 27.76 -19.67 22.95
CA GLU A 881 27.35 -19.18 24.28
C GLU A 881 27.55 -17.68 24.47
N ASN A 882 28.49 -17.05 23.75
CA ASN A 882 28.84 -15.65 23.95
C ASN A 882 27.97 -14.70 23.10
N PRO A 883 27.20 -13.77 23.71
CA PRO A 883 26.33 -12.86 22.98
C PRO A 883 27.02 -11.57 22.48
N TYR A 884 28.23 -11.26 22.93
CA TYR A 884 28.82 -9.92 22.79
C TYR A 884 29.85 -9.77 21.66
N TYR A 885 30.24 -10.85 20.97
CA TYR A 885 31.10 -10.76 19.78
C TYR A 885 30.32 -10.35 18.52
N ASP A 886 31.00 -9.72 17.57
CA ASP A 886 30.45 -9.34 16.27
C ASP A 886 30.56 -10.52 15.28
N SER A 887 29.41 -11.08 14.92
CA SER A 887 29.27 -12.21 14.00
C SER A 887 29.88 -11.98 12.62
N ARG A 888 29.86 -10.74 12.10
CA ARG A 888 30.38 -10.44 10.75
C ARG A 888 31.90 -10.37 10.74
N VAL A 889 32.50 -9.78 11.76
CA VAL A 889 33.97 -9.66 11.88
C VAL A 889 34.60 -11.01 12.18
N VAL A 890 34.05 -11.77 13.12
CA VAL A 890 34.54 -13.11 13.48
C VAL A 890 34.24 -14.09 12.36
N GLY A 891 33.07 -14.02 11.71
CA GLY A 891 32.72 -14.85 10.55
C GLY A 891 33.74 -14.70 9.42
N LYS A 892 34.05 -13.47 9.01
CA LYS A 892 35.02 -13.18 7.95
C LYS A 892 36.45 -13.63 8.29
N TYR A 893 36.81 -13.62 9.57
CA TYR A 893 38.09 -14.18 10.02
C TYR A 893 38.12 -15.71 9.92
N CYS A 894 37.01 -16.36 10.28
CA CYS A 894 36.87 -17.81 10.21
C CYS A 894 36.88 -18.32 8.76
N GLU A 895 36.34 -17.57 7.79
CA GLU A 895 36.29 -17.96 6.37
C GLU A 895 37.62 -18.48 5.83
N LYS A 896 38.75 -17.90 6.24
CA LYS A 896 40.09 -18.27 5.77
C LYS A 896 40.75 -19.40 6.56
N ARG A 897 40.29 -19.68 7.78
CA ARG A 897 40.94 -20.64 8.71
C ARG A 897 40.12 -21.90 8.86
N ASP A 898 38.86 -21.74 9.25
CA ASP A 898 37.89 -22.82 9.35
C ASP A 898 36.54 -22.30 8.85
N PRO A 899 36.21 -22.57 7.57
CA PRO A 899 34.93 -22.21 6.99
C PRO A 899 33.71 -22.75 7.77
N HIS A 900 33.85 -23.81 8.57
CA HIS A 900 32.77 -24.34 9.40
C HIS A 900 32.46 -23.43 10.60
N LEU A 901 33.49 -22.89 11.26
CA LEU A 901 33.32 -21.93 12.36
C LEU A 901 32.75 -20.59 11.86
N ALA A 902 33.02 -20.23 10.59
CA ALA A 902 32.43 -19.07 9.93
C ALA A 902 30.91 -19.23 9.82
N CYS A 903 30.45 -20.42 9.42
CA CYS A 903 29.02 -20.73 9.34
C CYS A 903 28.34 -20.58 10.70
N VAL A 904 28.95 -21.07 11.80
CA VAL A 904 28.41 -20.94 13.17
C VAL A 904 28.32 -19.47 13.61
N ALA A 905 29.33 -18.67 13.27
CA ALA A 905 29.34 -17.24 13.60
C ALA A 905 28.24 -16.47 12.83
N TYR A 906 28.06 -16.77 11.54
CA TYR A 906 27.02 -16.15 10.69
C TYR A 906 25.61 -16.63 11.03
N GLU A 907 25.43 -17.90 11.42
CA GLU A 907 24.15 -18.46 11.89
C GLU A 907 23.62 -17.70 13.12
N ARG A 908 24.49 -17.32 14.07
CA ARG A 908 24.10 -16.49 15.23
C ARG A 908 23.65 -15.08 14.82
N GLY A 909 24.32 -14.50 13.82
CA GLY A 909 24.13 -13.12 13.38
C GLY A 909 22.98 -12.90 12.41
N GLN A 910 22.33 -13.98 11.94
CA GLN A 910 21.35 -13.94 10.85
C GLN A 910 21.91 -13.29 9.56
N CYS A 911 23.19 -13.50 9.28
CA CYS A 911 23.86 -13.01 8.08
C CYS A 911 23.64 -14.00 6.92
N ASP A 912 22.41 -14.02 6.42
CA ASP A 912 21.90 -15.02 5.47
C ASP A 912 22.68 -15.05 4.13
N GLN A 913 23.06 -13.88 3.60
CA GLN A 913 23.77 -13.78 2.32
C GLN A 913 25.24 -14.20 2.44
N GLU A 914 25.93 -13.70 3.46
CA GLU A 914 27.34 -14.03 3.70
C GLU A 914 27.53 -15.53 4.00
N LEU A 915 26.59 -16.18 4.68
CA LEU A 915 26.62 -17.63 4.91
C LEU A 915 26.46 -18.42 3.61
N ILE A 916 25.54 -18.01 2.73
CA ILE A 916 25.32 -18.64 1.42
C ILE A 916 26.58 -18.53 0.56
N ASP A 917 27.19 -17.35 0.50
CA ASP A 917 28.39 -17.09 -0.31
C ASP A 917 29.58 -17.93 0.17
N VAL A 918 29.84 -17.97 1.49
CA VAL A 918 30.93 -18.76 2.07
C VAL A 918 30.72 -20.26 1.84
N CYS A 919 29.47 -20.73 1.92
CA CYS A 919 29.15 -22.12 1.67
C CYS A 919 29.29 -22.50 0.20
N ASN A 920 28.91 -21.61 -0.72
CA ASN A 920 29.05 -21.82 -2.17
C ASN A 920 30.52 -21.81 -2.59
N GLU A 921 31.32 -20.88 -2.09
CA GLU A 921 32.75 -20.77 -2.42
C GLU A 921 33.56 -21.96 -1.89
N ASN A 922 33.26 -22.45 -0.68
CA ASN A 922 34.02 -23.51 -0.01
C ASN A 922 33.39 -24.91 -0.15
N SER A 923 32.35 -25.05 -0.97
CA SER A 923 31.60 -26.31 -1.15
C SER A 923 31.05 -26.91 0.15
N LEU A 924 30.74 -26.06 1.15
CA LEU A 924 30.16 -26.47 2.44
C LEU A 924 28.64 -26.70 2.36
N PHE A 925 28.20 -27.37 1.29
CA PHE A 925 26.79 -27.61 1.01
C PHE A 925 26.08 -28.42 2.11
N LYS A 926 26.82 -29.18 2.93
CA LYS A 926 26.30 -29.90 4.11
C LYS A 926 25.91 -28.97 5.27
N SER A 927 26.68 -27.91 5.50
CA SER A 927 26.36 -26.91 6.54
C SER A 927 25.24 -26.00 6.04
N LEU A 928 25.31 -25.61 4.77
CA LEU A 928 24.28 -24.82 4.10
C LEU A 928 22.94 -25.55 4.11
N SER A 929 22.90 -26.84 3.74
CA SER A 929 21.66 -27.61 3.73
C SER A 929 21.01 -27.69 5.11
N ARG A 930 21.78 -27.86 6.18
CA ARG A 930 21.26 -27.82 7.56
C ARG A 930 20.71 -26.45 7.94
N TYR A 931 21.38 -25.37 7.53
CA TYR A 931 20.95 -24.00 7.81
C TYR A 931 19.63 -23.67 7.10
N LEU A 932 19.54 -23.98 5.79
CA LEU A 932 18.34 -23.75 4.98
C LEU A 932 17.10 -24.46 5.53
N VAL A 933 17.29 -25.70 6.00
CA VAL A 933 16.21 -26.52 6.58
C VAL A 933 15.73 -25.94 7.92
N ARG A 934 16.64 -25.52 8.81
CA ARG A 934 16.30 -24.92 10.11
C ARG A 934 15.70 -23.51 10.03
N ARG A 935 16.13 -22.71 9.05
CA ARG A 935 15.69 -21.30 8.92
C ARG A 935 14.23 -21.19 8.46
N LYS A 936 13.68 -22.23 7.80
CA LYS A 936 12.28 -22.35 7.36
C LYS A 936 11.78 -21.16 6.48
N ASP A 937 12.70 -20.44 5.82
CA ASP A 937 12.36 -19.22 5.05
C ASP A 937 12.16 -19.53 3.55
N PRO A 938 10.95 -19.33 2.99
CA PRO A 938 10.64 -19.62 1.59
C PRO A 938 11.37 -18.69 0.60
N ASP A 939 11.67 -17.44 0.96
CA ASP A 939 12.34 -16.48 0.05
C ASP A 939 13.82 -16.85 -0.11
N LEU A 940 14.42 -17.36 0.96
CA LEU A 940 15.78 -17.87 0.98
C LEU A 940 15.89 -19.18 0.18
N TRP A 941 14.89 -20.07 0.26
CA TRP A 941 14.81 -21.25 -0.61
C TRP A 941 14.67 -20.86 -2.09
N ALA A 942 13.86 -19.84 -2.39
CA ALA A 942 13.66 -19.37 -3.76
C ALA A 942 14.95 -18.83 -4.38
N SER A 943 15.77 -18.08 -3.62
CA SER A 943 17.03 -17.53 -4.13
C SER A 943 18.07 -18.60 -4.46
N VAL A 944 18.12 -19.67 -3.66
CA VAL A 944 19.13 -20.72 -3.81
C VAL A 944 18.71 -21.78 -4.84
N LEU A 945 17.41 -22.02 -5.03
CA LEU A 945 16.87 -23.02 -5.97
C LEU A 945 16.65 -22.48 -7.41
N LEU A 946 17.07 -21.25 -7.72
CA LEU A 946 16.98 -20.68 -9.08
C LEU A 946 17.74 -21.53 -10.11
N GLU A 947 17.15 -21.67 -11.32
CA GLU A 947 17.80 -22.33 -12.47
C GLU A 947 19.14 -21.70 -12.87
N SER A 948 19.31 -20.41 -12.60
CA SER A 948 20.55 -19.68 -12.88
C SER A 948 21.70 -19.98 -11.91
N ASN A 949 21.45 -20.68 -10.81
CA ASN A 949 22.46 -20.97 -9.80
C ASN A 949 23.31 -22.20 -10.20
N PRO A 950 24.63 -22.03 -10.46
CA PRO A 950 25.49 -23.14 -10.84
C PRO A 950 25.70 -24.19 -9.73
N PHE A 951 25.47 -23.83 -8.46
CA PHE A 951 25.64 -24.72 -7.31
C PHE A 951 24.34 -25.41 -6.85
N ARG A 952 23.26 -25.28 -7.63
CA ARG A 952 21.94 -25.85 -7.34
C ARG A 952 21.98 -27.36 -7.15
N ARG A 953 22.65 -28.10 -8.04
CA ARG A 953 22.66 -29.58 -8.00
C ARG A 953 23.44 -30.15 -6.78
N PRO A 954 24.70 -29.72 -6.52
CA PRO A 954 25.43 -30.18 -5.33
C PRO A 954 24.72 -29.91 -4.01
N LEU A 955 24.01 -28.78 -3.91
CA LEU A 955 23.23 -28.45 -2.73
C LEU A 955 22.01 -29.37 -2.56
N ILE A 956 21.25 -29.60 -3.64
CA ILE A 956 20.10 -30.52 -3.62
C ILE A 956 20.55 -31.90 -3.17
N ASP A 957 21.65 -32.42 -3.73
CA ASP A 957 22.18 -33.73 -3.36
C ASP A 957 22.53 -33.79 -1.85
N GLN A 958 23.07 -32.73 -1.26
CA GLN A 958 23.39 -32.65 0.17
C GLN A 958 22.18 -32.41 1.08
N VAL A 959 21.14 -31.74 0.59
CA VAL A 959 19.84 -31.62 1.29
C VAL A 959 19.20 -33.00 1.42
N VAL A 960 19.16 -33.76 0.33
CA VAL A 960 18.61 -35.12 0.27
C VAL A 960 19.45 -36.11 1.09
N GLN A 961 20.78 -36.04 0.99
CA GLN A 961 21.64 -37.02 1.64
C GLN A 961 21.84 -36.80 3.14
N THR A 962 21.91 -35.54 3.59
CA THR A 962 22.53 -35.22 4.88
C THR A 962 21.67 -34.41 5.85
N ALA A 963 21.00 -33.34 5.40
CA ALA A 963 20.23 -32.49 6.32
C ALA A 963 18.94 -33.16 6.80
N LEU A 964 18.26 -33.88 5.90
CA LEU A 964 16.95 -34.48 6.19
C LEU A 964 17.03 -35.83 6.92
N SER A 965 18.17 -36.52 6.86
CA SER A 965 18.42 -37.75 7.64
C SER A 965 18.68 -37.47 9.13
N GLU A 966 19.14 -36.26 9.46
CA GLU A 966 19.44 -35.82 10.83
C GLU A 966 18.26 -35.09 11.50
N THR A 967 17.29 -34.64 10.71
CA THR A 967 16.16 -33.83 11.17
C THR A 967 15.03 -34.73 11.69
N GLN A 968 14.52 -34.45 12.88
CA GLN A 968 13.35 -35.14 13.47
C GLN A 968 12.08 -34.26 13.48
N ASP A 969 12.16 -33.01 13.01
CA ASP A 969 11.02 -32.08 12.95
C ASP A 969 10.21 -32.23 11.64
N PRO A 970 8.92 -32.62 11.69
CA PRO A 970 8.05 -32.72 10.51
C PRO A 970 7.85 -31.40 9.75
N GLU A 971 7.95 -30.24 10.42
CA GLU A 971 7.77 -28.95 9.75
C GLU A 971 8.93 -28.59 8.83
N GLU A 972 10.16 -28.87 9.26
CA GLU A 972 11.37 -28.65 8.48
C GLU A 972 11.31 -29.44 7.16
N VAL A 973 10.89 -30.71 7.23
CA VAL A 973 10.66 -31.56 6.04
C VAL A 973 9.55 -30.99 5.15
N SER A 974 8.45 -30.53 5.74
CA SER A 974 7.31 -29.99 4.97
C SER A 974 7.67 -28.72 4.19
N VAL A 975 8.43 -27.80 4.79
CA VAL A 975 8.85 -26.55 4.12
C VAL A 975 9.84 -26.86 2.99
N THR A 976 10.78 -27.79 3.20
CA THR A 976 11.70 -28.23 2.15
C THR A 976 10.97 -28.89 0.99
N VAL A 977 9.99 -29.77 1.25
CA VAL A 977 9.16 -30.40 0.19
C VAL A 977 8.39 -29.34 -0.60
N LYS A 978 7.78 -28.34 0.07
CA LYS A 978 7.07 -27.23 -0.60
C LYS A 978 8.01 -26.39 -1.47
N ALA A 979 9.23 -26.11 -0.99
CA ALA A 979 10.23 -25.39 -1.75
C ALA A 979 10.61 -26.14 -3.05
N PHE A 980 10.82 -27.46 -2.97
CA PHE A 980 11.15 -28.31 -4.12
C PHE A 980 9.98 -28.43 -5.11
N MET A 981 8.74 -28.52 -4.62
CA MET A 981 7.54 -28.48 -5.48
C MET A 981 7.39 -27.15 -6.20
N THR A 982 7.71 -26.03 -5.54
CA THR A 982 7.63 -24.69 -6.13
C THR A 982 8.73 -24.47 -7.17
N ALA A 983 9.88 -25.13 -7.00
CA ALA A 983 11.03 -25.10 -7.91
C ALA A 983 10.95 -26.13 -9.06
N ASP A 984 9.82 -26.84 -9.21
CA ASP A 984 9.53 -27.83 -10.27
C ASP A 984 10.57 -28.95 -10.43
N LEU A 985 10.94 -29.60 -9.32
CA LEU A 985 11.94 -30.70 -9.26
C LEU A 985 11.31 -32.05 -8.86
N PRO A 986 10.54 -32.73 -9.75
CA PRO A 986 9.76 -33.92 -9.38
C PRO A 986 10.61 -35.17 -9.14
N ASN A 987 11.74 -35.36 -9.85
CA ASN A 987 12.58 -36.55 -9.72
C ASN A 987 13.39 -36.53 -8.42
N GLU A 988 13.96 -35.37 -8.10
CA GLU A 988 14.71 -35.12 -6.86
C GLU A 988 13.78 -35.18 -5.63
N LEU A 989 12.51 -34.80 -5.80
CA LEU A 989 11.49 -34.92 -4.77
C LEU A 989 11.07 -36.37 -4.52
N ILE A 990 11.06 -37.23 -5.55
CA ILE A 990 10.89 -38.68 -5.37
C ILE A 990 12.06 -39.28 -4.60
N GLU A 991 13.30 -38.99 -4.99
CA GLU A 991 14.50 -39.48 -4.28
C GLU A 991 14.51 -39.04 -2.80
N LEU A 992 14.11 -37.79 -2.53
CA LEU A 992 13.97 -37.23 -1.19
C LEU A 992 12.90 -37.97 -0.37
N LEU A 993 11.71 -38.14 -0.94
CA LEU A 993 10.59 -38.77 -0.25
C LEU A 993 10.79 -40.28 -0.06
N GLU A 994 11.39 -40.98 -1.02
CA GLU A 994 11.78 -42.39 -0.88
C GLU A 994 12.68 -42.57 0.34
N LYS A 995 13.73 -41.76 0.45
CA LYS A 995 14.70 -41.86 1.55
C LYS A 995 14.10 -41.52 2.91
N ILE A 996 13.22 -40.53 2.98
CA ILE A 996 12.57 -40.13 4.25
C ILE A 996 11.52 -41.15 4.69
N VAL A 997 10.69 -41.63 3.75
CA VAL A 997 9.55 -42.50 4.07
C VAL A 997 9.97 -43.97 4.22
N LEU A 998 10.94 -44.45 3.44
CA LEU A 998 11.37 -45.86 3.46
C LEU A 998 12.51 -46.13 4.44
N ASP A 999 13.47 -45.21 4.61
CA ASP A 999 14.66 -45.46 5.46
C ASP A 999 14.54 -44.90 6.88
N ASN A 1000 13.66 -43.92 7.14
CA ASN A 1000 13.60 -43.21 8.43
C ASN A 1000 12.34 -43.55 9.25
N SER A 1001 12.52 -44.31 10.34
CA SER A 1001 11.43 -44.90 11.16
C SER A 1001 10.45 -43.91 11.81
N VAL A 1002 10.79 -42.62 11.93
CA VAL A 1002 9.92 -41.60 12.55
C VAL A 1002 8.92 -41.02 11.55
N PHE A 1003 9.29 -40.97 10.27
CA PHE A 1003 8.48 -40.38 9.20
C PHE A 1003 7.77 -41.42 8.33
N SER A 1004 8.14 -42.70 8.48
CA SER A 1004 7.47 -43.80 7.81
C SER A 1004 6.00 -43.90 8.22
N GLU A 1005 5.57 -43.48 9.41
CA GLU A 1005 4.15 -43.49 9.79
C GLU A 1005 3.35 -42.25 9.34
N HIS A 1006 4.02 -41.24 8.76
CA HIS A 1006 3.40 -39.95 8.46
C HIS A 1006 2.56 -40.00 7.16
N ARG A 1007 1.23 -40.09 7.32
CA ARG A 1007 0.26 -40.20 6.21
C ARG A 1007 0.45 -39.22 5.07
N ASN A 1008 0.69 -37.95 5.38
CA ASN A 1008 0.84 -36.90 4.35
C ASN A 1008 2.08 -37.09 3.48
N LEU A 1009 3.19 -37.59 4.03
CA LEU A 1009 4.42 -37.83 3.28
C LEU A 1009 4.28 -39.07 2.40
N GLN A 1010 3.63 -40.13 2.90
CA GLN A 1010 3.29 -41.29 2.09
C GLN A 1010 2.36 -40.93 0.93
N ASN A 1011 1.35 -40.09 1.18
CA ASN A 1011 0.46 -39.59 0.14
C ASN A 1011 1.23 -38.81 -0.92
N LEU A 1012 2.12 -37.89 -0.51
CA LEU A 1012 2.95 -37.11 -1.42
C LEU A 1012 3.88 -37.99 -2.26
N LEU A 1013 4.48 -39.04 -1.69
CA LEU A 1013 5.34 -39.97 -2.43
C LEU A 1013 4.56 -40.69 -3.52
N ILE A 1014 3.40 -41.26 -3.19
CA ILE A 1014 2.57 -41.99 -4.15
C ILE A 1014 2.03 -41.04 -5.23
N LEU A 1015 1.56 -39.85 -4.85
CA LEU A 1015 1.03 -38.88 -5.81
C LEU A 1015 2.11 -38.34 -6.76
N THR A 1016 3.32 -38.14 -6.28
CA THR A 1016 4.44 -37.69 -7.11
C THR A 1016 4.89 -38.82 -8.04
N ALA A 1017 4.93 -40.06 -7.55
CA ALA A 1017 5.22 -41.24 -8.36
C ALA A 1017 4.18 -41.45 -9.48
N ILE A 1018 2.88 -41.32 -9.19
CA ILE A 1018 1.82 -41.41 -10.22
C ILE A 1018 2.04 -40.41 -11.37
N LYS A 1019 2.56 -39.22 -11.06
CA LYS A 1019 2.83 -38.17 -12.04
C LYS A 1019 4.15 -38.35 -12.80
N ALA A 1020 5.22 -38.79 -12.14
CA ALA A 1020 6.57 -38.78 -12.72
C ALA A 1020 7.13 -40.17 -13.04
N ASP A 1021 6.82 -41.23 -12.28
CA ASP A 1021 7.27 -42.61 -12.55
C ASP A 1021 6.21 -43.65 -12.14
N ARG A 1022 5.39 -44.05 -13.11
CA ARG A 1022 4.26 -44.99 -12.91
C ARG A 1022 4.72 -46.40 -12.54
N THR A 1023 5.97 -46.78 -12.83
CA THR A 1023 6.43 -48.17 -12.64
C THR A 1023 6.65 -48.54 -11.18
N ARG A 1024 6.93 -47.56 -10.32
CA ARG A 1024 7.22 -47.76 -8.89
C ARG A 1024 5.98 -47.68 -7.99
N VAL A 1025 4.85 -47.21 -8.53
CA VAL A 1025 3.61 -46.98 -7.77
C VAL A 1025 3.13 -48.26 -7.07
N MET A 1026 3.18 -49.40 -7.77
CA MET A 1026 2.79 -50.70 -7.21
C MET A 1026 3.72 -51.15 -6.07
N GLU A 1027 5.02 -50.87 -6.17
CA GLU A 1027 5.99 -51.18 -5.11
C GLU A 1027 5.69 -50.36 -3.85
N TYR A 1028 5.42 -49.05 -3.98
CA TYR A 1028 5.07 -48.20 -2.83
C TYR A 1028 3.74 -48.61 -2.20
N ILE A 1029 2.71 -48.92 -3.00
CA ILE A 1029 1.42 -49.40 -2.51
C ILE A 1029 1.58 -50.67 -1.67
N SER A 1030 2.47 -51.57 -2.10
CA SER A 1030 2.76 -52.81 -1.38
C SER A 1030 3.48 -52.59 -0.06
N ARG A 1031 4.45 -51.66 -0.02
CA ARG A 1031 5.33 -51.41 1.14
C ARG A 1031 4.77 -50.42 2.16
N LEU A 1032 3.93 -49.49 1.76
CA LEU A 1032 3.39 -48.43 2.61
C LEU A 1032 2.02 -48.83 3.16
N ASP A 1033 1.73 -48.49 4.41
CA ASP A 1033 0.50 -48.91 5.11
C ASP A 1033 -0.37 -47.74 5.64
N ASN A 1034 0.17 -46.53 5.73
CA ASN A 1034 -0.46 -45.39 6.43
C ASN A 1034 -0.88 -44.25 5.48
N TYR A 1035 -1.27 -44.55 4.25
CA TYR A 1035 -1.73 -43.56 3.27
C TYR A 1035 -3.25 -43.51 3.13
N ASP A 1036 -3.77 -42.46 2.50
CA ASP A 1036 -5.20 -42.28 2.25
C ASP A 1036 -5.70 -43.18 1.12
N ALA A 1037 -6.16 -44.39 1.48
CA ALA A 1037 -6.52 -45.42 0.52
C ALA A 1037 -7.62 -44.99 -0.47
N PRO A 1038 -8.76 -44.41 -0.04
CA PRO A 1038 -9.80 -43.96 -0.96
C PRO A 1038 -9.35 -42.88 -1.93
N ASP A 1039 -8.66 -41.85 -1.43
CA ASP A 1039 -8.25 -40.71 -2.26
C ASP A 1039 -7.17 -41.13 -3.29
N ILE A 1040 -6.18 -41.91 -2.85
CA ILE A 1040 -5.11 -42.38 -3.73
C ILE A 1040 -5.64 -43.39 -4.75
N ALA A 1041 -6.54 -44.28 -4.35
CA ALA A 1041 -7.15 -45.23 -5.29
C ALA A 1041 -7.99 -44.52 -6.36
N ASN A 1042 -8.76 -43.48 -5.99
CA ASN A 1042 -9.51 -42.68 -6.97
C ASN A 1042 -8.59 -41.90 -7.92
N ILE A 1043 -7.47 -41.40 -7.42
CA ILE A 1043 -6.45 -40.73 -8.25
C ILE A 1043 -5.75 -41.74 -9.16
N ALA A 1044 -5.49 -42.96 -8.70
CA ALA A 1044 -4.97 -44.05 -9.51
C ALA A 1044 -5.94 -44.44 -10.64
N ILE A 1045 -7.24 -44.57 -10.34
CA ILE A 1045 -8.30 -44.79 -11.35
C ILE A 1045 -8.31 -43.67 -12.40
N SER A 1046 -8.21 -42.43 -11.94
CA SER A 1046 -8.18 -41.25 -12.84
C SER A 1046 -6.94 -41.21 -13.75
N ASN A 1047 -5.86 -41.92 -13.40
CA ASN A 1047 -4.63 -42.03 -14.17
C ASN A 1047 -4.47 -43.41 -14.87
N GLU A 1048 -5.57 -44.19 -14.96
CA GLU A 1048 -5.63 -45.50 -15.63
C GLU A 1048 -4.81 -46.63 -14.96
N LEU A 1049 -4.48 -46.49 -13.67
CA LEU A 1049 -3.75 -47.49 -12.87
C LEU A 1049 -4.74 -48.37 -12.08
N PHE A 1050 -5.49 -49.22 -12.79
CA PHE A 1050 -6.62 -49.97 -12.23
C PHE A 1050 -6.22 -51.17 -11.34
N GLU A 1051 -5.10 -51.84 -11.63
CA GLU A 1051 -4.61 -52.95 -10.79
C GLU A 1051 -4.03 -52.43 -9.47
N GLU A 1052 -3.36 -51.27 -9.50
CA GLU A 1052 -2.89 -50.53 -8.33
C GLU A 1052 -4.06 -50.07 -7.45
N ALA A 1053 -5.11 -49.50 -8.06
CA ALA A 1053 -6.33 -49.10 -7.36
C ALA A 1053 -7.05 -50.30 -6.71
N PHE A 1054 -7.14 -51.43 -7.42
CA PHE A 1054 -7.69 -52.68 -6.88
C PHE A 1054 -6.85 -53.20 -5.69
N ALA A 1055 -5.52 -53.17 -5.81
CA ALA A 1055 -4.62 -53.59 -4.75
C ALA A 1055 -4.75 -52.71 -3.49
N ILE A 1056 -4.92 -51.39 -3.66
CA ILE A 1056 -5.18 -50.46 -2.55
C ILE A 1056 -6.50 -50.82 -1.86
N PHE A 1057 -7.62 -50.89 -2.59
CA PHE A 1057 -8.92 -51.19 -1.97
C PHE A 1057 -8.95 -52.56 -1.28
N LYS A 1058 -8.26 -53.55 -1.86
CA LYS A 1058 -8.09 -54.88 -1.26
C LYS A 1058 -7.23 -54.86 0.01
N LYS A 1059 -6.23 -54.00 0.09
CA LYS A 1059 -5.31 -53.90 1.24
C LYS A 1059 -5.98 -53.25 2.45
N PHE A 1060 -6.91 -52.32 2.24
CA PHE A 1060 -7.61 -51.58 3.30
C PHE A 1060 -9.04 -52.09 3.57
N ASP A 1061 -9.37 -53.31 3.17
CA ASP A 1061 -10.66 -53.98 3.40
C ASP A 1061 -11.90 -53.19 2.91
N VAL A 1062 -11.75 -52.32 1.90
CA VAL A 1062 -12.88 -51.60 1.27
C VAL A 1062 -13.47 -52.46 0.14
N ASN A 1063 -14.08 -53.57 0.54
CA ASN A 1063 -14.44 -54.68 -0.35
C ASN A 1063 -15.47 -54.31 -1.44
N THR A 1064 -16.41 -53.41 -1.14
CA THR A 1064 -17.42 -52.95 -2.13
C THR A 1064 -16.79 -52.15 -3.27
N SER A 1065 -15.85 -51.25 -2.96
CA SER A 1065 -15.15 -50.46 -3.98
C SER A 1065 -14.13 -51.32 -4.74
N ALA A 1066 -13.48 -52.29 -4.08
CA ALA A 1066 -12.59 -53.24 -4.73
C ALA A 1066 -13.31 -54.07 -5.80
N VAL A 1067 -14.51 -54.57 -5.49
CA VAL A 1067 -15.34 -55.34 -6.43
C VAL A 1067 -15.85 -54.47 -7.55
N GLN A 1068 -16.23 -53.23 -7.26
CA GLN A 1068 -16.64 -52.27 -8.28
C GLN A 1068 -15.51 -52.00 -9.29
N VAL A 1069 -14.26 -51.87 -8.85
CA VAL A 1069 -13.11 -51.73 -9.77
C VAL A 1069 -12.95 -52.98 -10.66
N LEU A 1070 -13.13 -54.18 -10.10
CA LEU A 1070 -13.09 -55.42 -10.89
C LEU A 1070 -14.23 -55.52 -11.92
N ILE A 1071 -15.42 -55.04 -11.56
CA ILE A 1071 -16.63 -55.12 -12.40
C ILE A 1071 -16.64 -54.03 -13.49
N GLU A 1072 -16.40 -52.77 -13.12
CA GLU A 1072 -16.60 -51.61 -14.00
C GLU A 1072 -15.35 -51.23 -14.79
N HIS A 1073 -14.16 -51.33 -14.18
CA HIS A 1073 -12.92 -50.86 -14.80
C HIS A 1073 -12.07 -51.99 -15.39
N ILE A 1074 -11.98 -53.15 -14.71
CA ILE A 1074 -11.22 -54.32 -15.21
C ILE A 1074 -12.12 -55.26 -16.04
N GLY A 1075 -13.42 -55.34 -15.73
CA GLY A 1075 -14.42 -56.11 -16.48
C GLY A 1075 -14.36 -57.64 -16.31
N ASN A 1076 -13.57 -58.15 -15.36
CA ASN A 1076 -13.35 -59.59 -15.15
C ASN A 1076 -14.25 -60.13 -14.02
N LEU A 1077 -15.38 -60.72 -14.42
CA LEU A 1077 -16.39 -61.24 -13.49
C LEU A 1077 -15.95 -62.51 -12.75
N ASP A 1078 -15.03 -63.30 -13.30
CA ASP A 1078 -14.52 -64.50 -12.64
C ASP A 1078 -13.65 -64.10 -11.44
N ARG A 1079 -12.75 -63.11 -11.61
CA ARG A 1079 -11.99 -62.52 -10.50
C ARG A 1079 -12.90 -61.84 -9.47
N ALA A 1080 -13.98 -61.19 -9.92
CA ALA A 1080 -14.96 -60.58 -9.02
C ALA A 1080 -15.74 -61.65 -8.22
N TYR A 1081 -16.04 -62.80 -8.82
CA TYR A 1081 -16.66 -63.95 -8.16
C TYR A 1081 -15.72 -64.60 -7.14
N GLU A 1082 -14.46 -64.88 -7.50
CA GLU A 1082 -13.45 -65.39 -6.56
C GLU A 1082 -13.25 -64.44 -5.37
N PHE A 1083 -13.26 -63.13 -5.62
CA PHE A 1083 -13.15 -62.11 -4.58
C PHE A 1083 -14.40 -62.07 -3.69
N ALA A 1084 -15.60 -62.17 -4.28
CA ALA A 1084 -16.86 -62.24 -3.54
C ALA A 1084 -16.96 -63.51 -2.68
N GLU A 1085 -16.47 -64.65 -3.18
CA GLU A 1085 -16.41 -65.91 -2.43
C GLU A 1085 -15.43 -65.84 -1.26
N ARG A 1086 -14.30 -65.14 -1.43
CA ARG A 1086 -13.33 -64.93 -0.36
C ARG A 1086 -13.84 -63.95 0.71
N CYS A 1087 -14.50 -62.86 0.33
CA CYS A 1087 -14.97 -61.85 1.27
C CYS A 1087 -16.29 -62.26 1.95
N ASN A 1088 -17.14 -62.99 1.24
CA ASN A 1088 -18.44 -63.48 1.68
C ASN A 1088 -19.35 -62.43 2.33
N GLU A 1089 -19.33 -61.19 1.81
CA GLU A 1089 -20.17 -60.10 2.28
C GLU A 1089 -21.44 -59.94 1.43
N PRO A 1090 -22.63 -59.74 2.02
CA PRO A 1090 -23.89 -59.59 1.28
C PRO A 1090 -23.89 -58.44 0.25
N ALA A 1091 -23.25 -57.31 0.59
CA ALA A 1091 -23.19 -56.13 -0.27
C ALA A 1091 -22.36 -56.39 -1.55
N VAL A 1092 -21.26 -57.13 -1.42
CA VAL A 1092 -20.39 -57.53 -2.53
C VAL A 1092 -21.12 -58.51 -3.45
N TRP A 1093 -21.80 -59.50 -2.88
CA TRP A 1093 -22.61 -60.45 -3.65
C TRP A 1093 -23.77 -59.78 -4.40
N SER A 1094 -24.43 -58.78 -3.82
CA SER A 1094 -25.51 -58.03 -4.49
C SER A 1094 -24.99 -57.19 -5.68
N GLN A 1095 -23.82 -56.54 -5.55
CA GLN A 1095 -23.20 -55.81 -6.66
C GLN A 1095 -22.76 -56.75 -7.80
N LEU A 1096 -22.16 -57.90 -7.46
CA LEU A 1096 -21.80 -58.92 -8.43
C LEU A 1096 -23.03 -59.51 -9.12
N ALA A 1097 -24.11 -59.80 -8.37
CA ALA A 1097 -25.36 -60.33 -8.90
C ALA A 1097 -26.02 -59.37 -9.91
N LYS A 1098 -26.01 -58.06 -9.63
CA LYS A 1098 -26.47 -57.02 -10.57
C LYS A 1098 -25.65 -57.02 -11.85
N ALA A 1099 -24.32 -57.09 -11.74
CA ALA A 1099 -23.43 -57.11 -12.90
C ALA A 1099 -23.58 -58.40 -13.73
N GLN A 1100 -23.78 -59.55 -13.09
CA GLN A 1100 -24.05 -60.83 -13.75
C GLN A 1100 -25.40 -60.80 -14.48
N LEU A 1101 -26.44 -60.21 -13.88
CA LEU A 1101 -27.76 -60.08 -14.48
C LEU A 1101 -27.72 -59.19 -15.73
N GLN A 1102 -26.92 -58.12 -15.73
CA GLN A 1102 -26.72 -57.25 -16.90
C GLN A 1102 -25.98 -57.92 -18.06
N LYS A 1103 -25.22 -58.99 -17.82
CA LYS A 1103 -24.52 -59.79 -18.85
C LYS A 1103 -25.27 -61.08 -19.23
N ASP A 1104 -26.57 -61.17 -18.93
CA ASP A 1104 -27.44 -62.32 -19.20
C ASP A 1104 -27.02 -63.64 -18.51
N LEU A 1105 -26.16 -63.59 -17.48
CA LEU A 1105 -25.76 -64.75 -16.66
C LEU A 1105 -26.80 -65.00 -15.55
N VAL A 1106 -28.01 -65.37 -15.96
CA VAL A 1106 -29.20 -65.38 -15.08
C VAL A 1106 -29.07 -66.39 -13.94
N LYS A 1107 -28.48 -67.56 -14.18
CA LYS A 1107 -28.35 -68.61 -13.16
C LYS A 1107 -27.37 -68.20 -12.07
N GLU A 1108 -26.21 -67.72 -12.47
CA GLU A 1108 -25.15 -67.24 -11.58
C GLU A 1108 -25.60 -65.99 -10.82
N ALA A 1109 -26.33 -65.08 -11.48
CA ALA A 1109 -26.91 -63.91 -10.82
C ALA A 1109 -27.93 -64.29 -9.74
N ILE A 1110 -28.82 -65.25 -10.02
CA ILE A 1110 -29.79 -65.75 -9.04
C ILE A 1110 -29.07 -66.38 -7.84
N ASP A 1111 -28.07 -67.22 -8.07
CA ASP A 1111 -27.28 -67.83 -7.00
C ASP A 1111 -26.54 -66.77 -6.16
N SER A 1112 -25.97 -65.74 -6.81
CA SER A 1112 -25.32 -64.61 -6.13
C SER A 1112 -26.32 -63.77 -5.32
N TYR A 1113 -27.53 -63.52 -5.82
CA TYR A 1113 -28.59 -62.84 -5.05
C TYR A 1113 -29.09 -63.68 -3.87
N ILE A 1114 -29.18 -65.00 -4.02
CA ILE A 1114 -29.53 -65.91 -2.92
C ILE A 1114 -28.43 -65.88 -1.85
N LYS A 1115 -27.15 -65.88 -2.23
CA LYS A 1115 -26.02 -65.72 -1.31
C LYS A 1115 -26.01 -64.34 -0.63
N ALA A 1116 -26.42 -63.29 -1.35
CA ALA A 1116 -26.59 -61.93 -0.82
C ALA A 1116 -27.82 -61.79 0.09
N ASP A 1117 -28.74 -62.75 0.05
CA ASP A 1117 -30.04 -62.69 0.74
C ASP A 1117 -30.80 -61.39 0.40
N ASP A 1118 -30.68 -60.89 -0.84
CA ASP A 1118 -31.19 -59.58 -1.27
C ASP A 1118 -32.41 -59.71 -2.21
N PRO A 1119 -33.61 -59.28 -1.80
CA PRO A 1119 -34.81 -59.34 -2.63
C PRO A 1119 -34.96 -58.14 -3.57
N SER A 1120 -34.10 -57.11 -3.50
CA SER A 1120 -34.35 -55.79 -4.09
C SER A 1120 -34.60 -55.75 -5.60
N ALA A 1121 -34.06 -56.70 -6.37
CA ALA A 1121 -34.17 -56.75 -7.83
C ALA A 1121 -35.21 -57.76 -8.36
N TYR A 1122 -36.25 -58.09 -7.58
CA TYR A 1122 -37.17 -59.18 -7.92
C TYR A 1122 -37.87 -59.04 -9.28
N MET A 1123 -38.19 -57.81 -9.73
CA MET A 1123 -38.82 -57.61 -11.05
C MET A 1123 -37.86 -57.93 -12.20
N GLU A 1124 -36.60 -57.48 -12.09
CA GLU A 1124 -35.58 -57.69 -13.13
C GLU A 1124 -35.18 -59.17 -13.21
N VAL A 1125 -35.05 -59.85 -12.06
CA VAL A 1125 -34.75 -61.28 -12.00
C VAL A 1125 -35.90 -62.12 -12.56
N VAL A 1126 -37.17 -61.80 -12.27
CA VAL A 1126 -38.33 -62.49 -12.83
C VAL A 1126 -38.37 -62.33 -14.35
N GLN A 1127 -38.17 -61.12 -14.88
CA GLN A 1127 -38.17 -60.89 -16.33
C GLN A 1127 -37.01 -61.58 -17.05
N ALA A 1128 -35.83 -61.60 -16.43
CA ALA A 1128 -34.66 -62.28 -16.98
C ALA A 1128 -34.84 -63.81 -16.98
N ALA A 1129 -35.38 -64.37 -15.90
CA ALA A 1129 -35.64 -65.80 -15.78
C ALA A 1129 -36.79 -66.30 -16.67
N ASP A 1130 -37.83 -65.49 -16.89
CA ASP A 1130 -38.92 -65.76 -17.84
C ASP A 1130 -38.38 -65.84 -19.28
N LYS A 1131 -37.48 -64.91 -19.66
CA LYS A 1131 -36.80 -64.93 -20.97
C LYS A 1131 -35.83 -66.10 -21.14
N SER A 1132 -35.13 -66.50 -20.08
CA SER A 1132 -34.11 -67.56 -20.14
C SER A 1132 -34.67 -68.97 -19.88
N GLY A 1133 -35.92 -69.09 -19.44
CA GLY A 1133 -36.58 -70.36 -19.12
C GLY A 1133 -36.10 -71.02 -17.82
N ASN A 1134 -35.38 -70.31 -16.96
CA ASN A 1134 -34.77 -70.86 -15.73
C ASN A 1134 -35.74 -70.82 -14.53
N TRP A 1135 -36.85 -71.54 -14.64
CA TRP A 1135 -37.94 -71.51 -13.67
C TRP A 1135 -37.59 -72.17 -12.33
N GLU A 1136 -36.72 -73.18 -12.30
CA GLU A 1136 -36.37 -73.89 -11.06
C GLU A 1136 -35.57 -73.03 -10.08
N ASP A 1137 -34.62 -72.25 -10.58
CA ASP A 1137 -33.80 -71.35 -9.76
C ASP A 1137 -34.58 -70.08 -9.38
N LEU A 1138 -35.48 -69.62 -10.27
CA LEU A 1138 -36.42 -68.54 -9.97
C LEU A 1138 -37.34 -68.90 -8.79
N VAL A 1139 -37.83 -70.15 -8.69
CA VAL A 1139 -38.64 -70.59 -7.53
C VAL A 1139 -37.86 -70.43 -6.23
N LYS A 1140 -36.56 -70.79 -6.20
CA LYS A 1140 -35.73 -70.66 -4.99
C LYS A 1140 -35.54 -69.18 -4.60
N PHE A 1141 -35.29 -68.31 -5.57
CA PHE A 1141 -35.17 -66.87 -5.35
C PHE A 1141 -36.49 -66.25 -4.86
N LEU A 1142 -37.62 -66.58 -5.48
CA LEU A 1142 -38.94 -66.08 -5.07
C LEU A 1142 -39.37 -66.61 -3.69
N GLN A 1143 -38.97 -67.84 -3.32
CA GLN A 1143 -39.16 -68.36 -1.97
C GLN A 1143 -38.32 -67.62 -0.92
N MET A 1144 -37.06 -67.26 -1.24
CA MET A 1144 -36.24 -66.38 -0.40
C MET A 1144 -36.87 -65.00 -0.27
N ALA A 1145 -37.25 -64.38 -1.40
CA ALA A 1145 -37.84 -63.05 -1.45
C ALA A 1145 -39.16 -62.99 -0.63
N ARG A 1146 -40.01 -64.02 -0.72
CA ARG A 1146 -41.24 -64.15 0.08
C ARG A 1146 -41.00 -64.18 1.59
N LYS A 1147 -39.92 -64.84 2.04
CA LYS A 1147 -39.58 -64.89 3.48
C LYS A 1147 -39.23 -63.50 4.02
N LYS A 1148 -38.68 -62.61 3.18
CA LYS A 1148 -38.31 -61.24 3.55
C LYS A 1148 -39.40 -60.20 3.30
N ALA A 1149 -40.12 -60.30 2.18
CA ALA A 1149 -41.14 -59.36 1.76
C ALA A 1149 -42.37 -60.10 1.18
N ARG A 1150 -43.53 -59.95 1.82
CA ARG A 1150 -44.81 -60.53 1.36
C ARG A 1150 -45.49 -59.63 0.33
N GLU A 1151 -44.86 -59.49 -0.83
CA GLU A 1151 -45.40 -58.69 -1.93
C GLU A 1151 -46.33 -59.51 -2.84
N SER A 1152 -47.45 -58.92 -3.23
CA SER A 1152 -48.47 -59.58 -4.07
C SER A 1152 -47.92 -60.03 -5.44
N TYR A 1153 -46.99 -59.26 -6.03
CA TYR A 1153 -46.35 -59.59 -7.30
C TYR A 1153 -45.45 -60.84 -7.19
N VAL A 1154 -44.60 -60.89 -6.16
CA VAL A 1154 -43.69 -62.01 -5.88
C VAL A 1154 -44.49 -63.30 -5.60
N GLU A 1155 -45.59 -63.22 -4.84
CA GLU A 1155 -46.45 -64.38 -4.58
C GLU A 1155 -47.22 -64.83 -5.82
N THR A 1156 -47.68 -63.91 -6.66
CA THR A 1156 -48.38 -64.22 -7.93
C THR A 1156 -47.46 -64.94 -8.92
N GLU A 1157 -46.24 -64.44 -9.11
CA GLU A 1157 -45.23 -65.08 -9.98
C GLU A 1157 -44.68 -66.38 -9.39
N LEU A 1158 -44.63 -66.52 -8.06
CA LEU A 1158 -44.26 -67.79 -7.41
C LEU A 1158 -45.28 -68.90 -7.67
N ILE A 1159 -46.59 -68.61 -7.61
CA ILE A 1159 -47.64 -69.57 -7.97
C ILE A 1159 -47.47 -70.00 -9.43
N PHE A 1160 -47.22 -69.05 -10.34
CA PHE A 1160 -47.01 -69.35 -11.75
C PHE A 1160 -45.73 -70.19 -11.99
N ALA A 1161 -44.63 -69.86 -11.33
CA ALA A 1161 -43.37 -70.61 -11.43
C ALA A 1161 -43.48 -72.04 -10.84
N LEU A 1162 -44.26 -72.23 -9.76
CA LEU A 1162 -44.56 -73.56 -9.20
C LEU A 1162 -45.43 -74.41 -10.16
N ALA A 1163 -46.39 -73.77 -10.85
CA ALA A 1163 -47.18 -74.43 -11.89
C ALA A 1163 -46.32 -74.84 -13.09
N LYS A 1164 -45.41 -73.97 -13.54
CA LYS A 1164 -44.45 -74.24 -14.63
C LYS A 1164 -43.47 -75.37 -14.34
N THR A 1165 -43.06 -75.52 -13.09
CA THR A 1165 -42.13 -76.57 -12.64
C THR A 1165 -42.82 -77.88 -12.22
N ASN A 1166 -44.14 -77.99 -12.45
CA ASN A 1166 -44.96 -79.15 -12.13
C ASN A 1166 -44.95 -79.56 -10.64
N ARG A 1167 -44.71 -78.61 -9.73
CA ARG A 1167 -44.71 -78.82 -8.27
C ARG A 1167 -46.10 -78.64 -7.69
N LEU A 1168 -47.04 -79.45 -8.17
CA LEU A 1168 -48.48 -79.29 -7.89
C LEU A 1168 -48.84 -79.45 -6.41
N ALA A 1169 -48.10 -80.23 -5.64
CA ALA A 1169 -48.32 -80.39 -4.20
C ALA A 1169 -47.94 -79.12 -3.41
N GLU A 1170 -46.79 -78.52 -3.71
CA GLU A 1170 -46.35 -77.24 -3.11
C GLU A 1170 -47.29 -76.10 -3.51
N LEU A 1171 -47.78 -76.13 -4.76
CA LEU A 1171 -48.78 -75.20 -5.27
C LEU A 1171 -50.11 -75.32 -4.51
N GLU A 1172 -50.62 -76.54 -4.32
CA GLU A 1172 -51.87 -76.79 -3.60
C GLU A 1172 -51.77 -76.40 -2.11
N GLU A 1173 -50.66 -76.69 -1.45
CA GLU A 1173 -50.39 -76.25 -0.08
C GLU A 1173 -50.33 -74.72 0.02
N PHE A 1174 -49.70 -74.05 -0.96
CA PHE A 1174 -49.58 -72.59 -1.00
C PHE A 1174 -50.93 -71.90 -1.14
N ILE A 1175 -51.78 -72.38 -2.05
CA ILE A 1175 -53.09 -71.77 -2.35
C ILE A 1175 -54.09 -72.01 -1.20
N ASN A 1176 -53.97 -73.13 -0.48
CA ASN A 1176 -54.78 -73.42 0.71
C ASN A 1176 -54.35 -72.64 1.97
N GLY A 1177 -53.14 -72.06 1.97
CA GLY A 1177 -52.65 -71.17 3.03
C GLY A 1177 -52.97 -69.68 2.81
N PRO A 1178 -52.76 -68.81 3.82
CA PRO A 1178 -52.94 -67.36 3.67
C PRO A 1178 -51.94 -66.77 2.66
N ASN A 1179 -52.44 -66.17 1.59
CA ASN A 1179 -51.67 -65.57 0.50
C ASN A 1179 -52.32 -64.25 -0.01
N ASN A 1180 -51.52 -63.38 -0.63
CA ASN A 1180 -51.95 -62.10 -1.24
C ASN A 1180 -51.88 -62.15 -2.78
N ALA A 1181 -51.88 -63.35 -3.37
CA ALA A 1181 -51.65 -63.55 -4.79
C ALA A 1181 -52.93 -63.44 -5.64
N HIS A 1182 -52.78 -63.06 -6.91
CA HIS A 1182 -53.89 -63.02 -7.86
C HIS A 1182 -54.13 -64.38 -8.52
N ILE A 1183 -54.68 -65.33 -7.75
CA ILE A 1183 -54.86 -66.75 -8.14
C ILE A 1183 -55.65 -66.92 -9.45
N GLN A 1184 -56.68 -66.10 -9.68
CA GLN A 1184 -57.48 -66.17 -10.91
C GLN A 1184 -56.66 -65.84 -12.17
N GLN A 1185 -55.82 -64.80 -12.11
CA GLN A 1185 -54.98 -64.37 -13.23
C GLN A 1185 -53.93 -65.44 -13.57
N VAL A 1186 -53.39 -66.10 -12.55
CA VAL A 1186 -52.47 -67.23 -12.75
C VAL A 1186 -53.19 -68.44 -13.33
N GLY A 1187 -54.43 -68.72 -12.88
CA GLY A 1187 -55.28 -69.76 -13.47
C GLY A 1187 -55.57 -69.54 -14.95
N ASP A 1188 -55.88 -68.31 -15.35
CA ASP A 1188 -56.06 -67.92 -16.76
C ASP A 1188 -54.76 -68.10 -17.57
N ARG A 1189 -53.61 -67.64 -17.04
CA ARG A 1189 -52.29 -67.85 -17.68
C ARG A 1189 -51.94 -69.34 -17.82
N CYS A 1190 -52.15 -70.14 -16.79
CA CYS A 1190 -51.90 -71.58 -16.83
C CYS A 1190 -52.82 -72.31 -17.82
N TYR A 1191 -54.07 -71.84 -17.96
CA TYR A 1191 -55.03 -72.36 -18.94
C TYR A 1191 -54.57 -72.11 -20.37
N ASP A 1192 -54.17 -70.87 -20.68
CA ASP A 1192 -53.73 -70.47 -22.02
C ASP A 1192 -52.45 -71.19 -22.44
N GLU A 1193 -51.58 -71.51 -21.48
CA GLU A 1193 -50.36 -72.29 -21.69
C GLU A 1193 -50.56 -73.82 -21.66
N LYS A 1194 -51.81 -74.30 -21.63
CA LYS A 1194 -52.19 -75.73 -21.63
C LYS A 1194 -51.73 -76.52 -20.40
N MET A 1195 -51.42 -75.85 -19.29
CA MET A 1195 -51.09 -76.47 -18.00
C MET A 1195 -52.38 -76.78 -17.23
N TYR A 1196 -53.19 -77.68 -17.78
CA TYR A 1196 -54.58 -77.88 -17.32
C TYR A 1196 -54.69 -78.50 -15.92
N ASP A 1197 -53.73 -79.31 -15.48
CA ASP A 1197 -53.70 -79.88 -14.11
C ASP A 1197 -53.48 -78.80 -13.05
N ALA A 1198 -52.56 -77.86 -13.29
CA ALA A 1198 -52.34 -76.71 -12.42
C ALA A 1198 -53.52 -75.73 -12.47
N ALA A 1199 -54.07 -75.46 -13.67
CA ALA A 1199 -55.23 -74.61 -13.84
C ALA A 1199 -56.48 -75.19 -13.15
N LYS A 1200 -56.66 -76.51 -13.12
CA LYS A 1200 -57.71 -77.20 -12.38
C LYS A 1200 -57.62 -76.91 -10.88
N LEU A 1201 -56.43 -77.01 -10.28
CA LEU A 1201 -56.22 -76.68 -8.86
C LEU A 1201 -56.55 -75.21 -8.56
N LEU A 1202 -56.08 -74.29 -9.42
CA LEU A 1202 -56.28 -72.85 -9.28
C LEU A 1202 -57.77 -72.45 -9.42
N TYR A 1203 -58.48 -72.95 -10.45
CA TYR A 1203 -59.90 -72.63 -10.65
C TYR A 1203 -60.83 -73.28 -9.62
N ASN A 1204 -60.46 -74.46 -9.10
CA ASN A 1204 -61.21 -75.11 -8.03
C ASN A 1204 -61.15 -74.29 -6.74
N ASN A 1205 -59.99 -73.72 -6.40
CA ASN A 1205 -59.84 -72.85 -5.23
C ASN A 1205 -60.62 -71.53 -5.36
N VAL A 1206 -60.62 -70.91 -6.55
CA VAL A 1206 -61.37 -69.65 -6.82
C VAL A 1206 -62.87 -69.90 -7.07
N SER A 1207 -63.34 -71.16 -7.02
CA SER A 1207 -64.73 -71.54 -7.29
C SER A 1207 -65.27 -71.09 -8.67
N ASN A 1208 -64.39 -70.98 -9.68
CA ASN A 1208 -64.77 -70.58 -11.03
C ASN A 1208 -65.18 -71.81 -11.85
N PHE A 1209 -66.41 -72.29 -11.60
CA PHE A 1209 -66.94 -73.52 -12.19
C PHE A 1209 -67.07 -73.50 -13.73
N GLY A 1210 -67.16 -72.30 -14.34
CA GLY A 1210 -67.24 -72.14 -15.80
C GLY A 1210 -65.93 -72.46 -16.52
N ARG A 1211 -64.81 -71.91 -16.04
CA ARG A 1211 -63.48 -72.24 -16.57
C ARG A 1211 -63.01 -73.64 -16.12
N LEU A 1212 -63.40 -74.07 -14.92
CA LEU A 1212 -63.13 -75.43 -14.40
C LEU A 1212 -63.78 -76.53 -15.26
N ALA A 1213 -65.02 -76.32 -15.74
CA ALA A 1213 -65.65 -77.25 -16.67
C ALA A 1213 -64.87 -77.35 -17.99
N SER A 1214 -64.35 -76.23 -18.50
CA SER A 1214 -63.54 -76.19 -19.72
C SER A 1214 -62.18 -76.87 -19.54
N THR A 1215 -61.50 -76.70 -18.40
CA THR A 1215 -60.25 -77.42 -18.11
C THR A 1215 -60.46 -78.93 -17.99
N LEU A 1216 -61.52 -79.37 -17.32
CA LEU A 1216 -61.84 -80.79 -17.14
C LEU A 1216 -62.14 -81.48 -18.49
N VAL A 1217 -62.77 -80.77 -19.44
CA VAL A 1217 -62.98 -81.25 -20.81
C VAL A 1217 -61.65 -81.45 -21.54
N HIS A 1218 -60.70 -80.53 -21.40
CA HIS A 1218 -59.38 -80.67 -22.01
C HIS A 1218 -58.50 -81.76 -21.38
N LEU A 1219 -58.75 -82.13 -20.12
CA LEU A 1219 -58.06 -83.21 -19.40
C LEU A 1219 -58.65 -84.62 -19.64
N GLY A 1220 -59.81 -84.72 -20.30
CA GLY A 1220 -60.45 -86.01 -20.62
C GLY A 1220 -61.06 -86.76 -19.42
N GLU A 1221 -61.17 -86.12 -18.26
CA GLU A 1221 -61.78 -86.68 -17.05
C GLU A 1221 -63.31 -86.58 -17.08
N HIS A 1222 -63.96 -87.33 -17.97
CA HIS A 1222 -65.41 -87.54 -17.92
C HIS A 1222 -65.72 -88.82 -17.12
N ASN A 1223 -66.04 -88.69 -15.82
CA ASN A 1223 -66.70 -89.77 -15.09
C ASN A 1223 -67.92 -89.27 -14.29
N HIS A 1224 -69.01 -89.98 -14.49
CA HIS A 1224 -70.37 -89.73 -14.01
C HIS A 1224 -70.51 -89.74 -12.49
N GLN A 1225 -71.03 -88.65 -11.91
CA GLN A 1225 -72.26 -88.62 -11.09
C GLN A 1225 -72.47 -87.20 -10.55
N GLY A 1226 -73.47 -86.49 -11.10
CA GLY A 1226 -73.94 -85.21 -10.54
C GLY A 1226 -74.50 -84.19 -11.53
N THR A 1227 -74.36 -84.39 -12.84
CA THR A 1227 -74.60 -83.35 -13.85
C THR A 1227 -75.95 -83.44 -14.55
N VAL A 1228 -77.08 -83.30 -13.83
CA VAL A 1228 -78.36 -82.79 -14.40
C VAL A 1228 -79.23 -82.19 -13.27
N ARG A 1229 -78.94 -80.96 -12.85
CA ARG A 1229 -79.95 -80.03 -12.28
C ARG A 1229 -79.31 -78.66 -12.19
N PHE A 1230 -80.07 -77.63 -12.59
CA PHE A 1230 -79.68 -76.21 -12.69
C PHE A 1230 -79.09 -75.76 -14.03
N LEU A 1231 -79.80 -76.08 -15.11
CA LEU A 1231 -79.96 -75.17 -16.24
C LEU A 1231 -81.47 -74.99 -16.45
N PHE A 1232 -82.06 -74.09 -15.67
CA PHE A 1232 -83.28 -73.31 -15.92
C PHE A 1232 -83.63 -72.57 -14.61
N PHE A 1233 -82.98 -71.42 -14.39
CA PHE A 1233 -83.56 -70.17 -13.92
C PHE A 1233 -82.51 -69.05 -14.02
#